data_AF-A0AAV9J141-F1
#
_entry.id   AF-A0AAV9J141-F1
#
_cell.length_a   1.000
_cell.length_b   1.000
_cell.length_c   1.000
_cell.angle_alpha   90.00
_cell.angle_beta   90.00
_cell.angle_gamma   90.00
#
_symmetry.space_group_name_H-M   'P 1'
#
loop_
_entity.id
_entity.type
_entity.pdbx_description
1 polymer ?
#
loop_
_entity_poly.entity_id
_entity_poly.type
_entity_poly.pdbx_seq_one_letter_code
_entity_poly.pdbx_strand_id
1 'polypeptide(L)'
;MAGALRVLNVAEKPSVAREAARVLSHGRAQRRNGRSPYHPNWHWTTTLTLASQTGERLSVQEMVFTAVSGHVEEVEFESPYHQWDTCSPLDLLDATHIPTRRYVPERNRQMVENLDMLARNSQVLVLWLDCDAEGEAIAEEVLRACSRAQPAWRAAASRLTPEAALRGVLVYRARFSALTGRDLFRACATLQRLDWRVVDAVVTRQEIDLRAGAAFTRWLTRRIRQRFPQVVRRSGVGTRGGRPVSAPGDVISYGPCQFPALGLVVKRYWEMRRFQKTPFWSIRITVRDGAATRTLSVPGEQALPSPTVLFYWDRGRLFDRDQAYELFLRVHDAASQEDCLRIDRVEARTVRRHKPLPLATVELQKQASRRLRIASERTMEVAERLYQGGYISYPRTETDRFDTSDKGVEELRALVALQGDDARWGAFAHALLSPAQGIAGFEAPRAGRCDDRAHPPIHPTKAAPPGTLSGDEERLYEYIVRRFLACCSRDATGQQTTASLGVHEAAGVPQPLERFTARGLRITHRGYLEVFSRYDTWSEWTLPAWLRQATVAPRDFCVAELRLVASWTEPPPLLSEADLIAAMDQHGIGTDATIAEHIKKIQERQYVMKQAVRAAHSEDADDEDEEGNEGAGGTGRPRPRNGRATPAAPVARFVPMKLGVALMEAFERCELSLGEPTLRAEQEARQKRIVHGEATARETLPALLRSFRQALERLMQRNTDFDRAFAVYFAEAPAPGAAGAGGTAVPTVPVVAAPTLAASPPLARSAQTPTT
;
A
#
# COMPACT_ATOMS: atom_id res chain seq x y z
N MET A 1 -31.75 -22.83 40.10
CA MET A 1 -30.33 -23.19 39.94
C MET A 1 -29.50 -21.92 39.69
N ALA A 2 -29.19 -21.16 40.75
CA ALA A 2 -28.36 -19.96 40.66
C ALA A 2 -26.87 -20.37 40.75
N GLY A 3 -26.39 -21.09 39.74
CA GLY A 3 -24.97 -21.44 39.63
C GLY A 3 -24.15 -20.24 39.18
N ALA A 4 -22.94 -20.11 39.72
CA ALA A 4 -21.94 -19.15 39.28
C ALA A 4 -21.70 -19.26 37.77
N LEU A 5 -22.04 -18.22 36.98
CA LEU A 5 -21.73 -18.23 35.54
C LEU A 5 -20.24 -17.93 35.34
N ARG A 6 -19.51 -18.95 34.87
CA ARG A 6 -18.14 -18.82 34.36
C ARG A 6 -18.16 -18.59 32.86
N VAL A 7 -17.44 -17.55 32.43
CA VAL A 7 -17.31 -17.15 31.02
C VAL A 7 -15.91 -17.49 30.52
N LEU A 8 -15.83 -18.32 29.48
CA LEU A 8 -14.63 -18.51 28.68
C LEU A 8 -14.56 -17.41 27.61
N ASN A 9 -13.46 -16.68 27.60
CA ASN A 9 -13.16 -15.63 26.64
C ASN A 9 -11.91 -16.04 25.86
N VAL A 10 -12.00 -16.08 24.53
CA VAL A 10 -10.89 -16.52 23.67
C VAL A 10 -10.50 -15.39 22.73
N ALA A 11 -9.27 -14.90 22.84
CA ALA A 11 -8.71 -13.90 21.93
C ALA A 11 -7.85 -14.55 20.83
N GLU A 12 -7.55 -13.80 19.76
CA GLU A 12 -6.74 -14.31 18.64
C GLU A 12 -5.27 -14.57 19.00
N LYS A 13 -4.73 -13.78 19.95
CA LYS A 13 -3.31 -13.81 20.35
C LYS A 13 -3.16 -13.67 21.86
N PRO A 14 -2.10 -14.25 22.48
CA PRO A 14 -1.89 -14.17 23.93
C PRO A 14 -1.73 -12.74 24.47
N SER A 15 -1.15 -11.85 23.66
CA SER A 15 -0.99 -10.43 23.97
C SER A 15 -2.34 -9.71 24.11
N VAL A 16 -3.27 -9.96 23.18
CA VAL A 16 -4.64 -9.44 23.19
C VAL A 16 -5.40 -9.94 24.41
N ALA A 17 -5.34 -11.25 24.69
CA ALA A 17 -5.99 -11.81 25.89
C ALA A 17 -5.47 -11.19 27.19
N ARG A 18 -4.15 -11.00 27.30
CA ARG A 18 -3.53 -10.36 28.45
C ARG A 18 -4.02 -8.92 28.63
N GLU A 19 -4.02 -8.14 27.55
CA GLU A 19 -4.40 -6.73 27.59
C GLU A 19 -5.90 -6.57 27.89
N ALA A 20 -6.76 -7.34 27.22
CA ALA A 20 -8.20 -7.34 27.48
C ALA A 20 -8.51 -7.76 28.94
N ALA A 21 -7.86 -8.82 29.43
CA ALA A 21 -7.99 -9.24 30.83
C ALA A 21 -7.52 -8.15 31.80
N ARG A 22 -6.39 -7.48 31.51
CA ARG A 22 -5.89 -6.35 32.32
C ARG A 22 -6.92 -5.23 32.40
N VAL A 23 -7.47 -4.81 31.27
CA VAL A 23 -8.42 -3.70 31.20
C VAL A 23 -9.74 -4.05 31.89
N LEU A 24 -10.36 -5.19 31.54
CA LEU A 24 -11.66 -5.60 32.07
C LEU A 24 -11.63 -5.98 33.55
N SER A 25 -10.47 -6.40 34.08
CA SER A 25 -10.30 -6.71 35.51
C SER A 25 -9.77 -5.53 36.34
N HIS A 26 -9.50 -4.38 35.73
CA HIS A 26 -8.76 -3.28 36.36
C HIS A 26 -7.44 -3.74 36.99
N GLY A 27 -6.70 -4.61 36.29
CA GLY A 27 -5.41 -5.15 36.72
C GLY A 27 -5.48 -6.28 37.75
N ARG A 28 -6.66 -6.78 38.10
CA ARG A 28 -6.85 -7.83 39.12
C ARG A 28 -6.76 -9.26 38.57
N ALA A 29 -6.67 -9.43 37.25
CA ALA A 29 -6.57 -10.74 36.62
C ALA A 29 -5.30 -11.51 37.05
N GLN A 30 -5.48 -12.75 37.49
CA GLN A 30 -4.41 -13.65 37.88
C GLN A 30 -4.02 -14.56 36.72
N ARG A 31 -2.72 -14.61 36.41
CA ARG A 31 -2.17 -15.51 35.40
C ARG A 31 -2.05 -16.93 35.96
N ARG A 32 -2.60 -17.91 35.24
CA ARG A 32 -2.43 -19.35 35.47
C ARG A 32 -1.84 -19.99 34.21
N ASN A 33 -0.99 -21.01 34.38
CA ASN A 33 -0.45 -21.73 33.24
C ASN A 33 -1.55 -22.64 32.63
N GLY A 34 -1.66 -22.61 31.30
CA GLY A 34 -2.51 -23.53 30.54
C GLY A 34 -1.76 -24.81 30.16
N ARG A 35 -2.38 -25.63 29.31
CA ARG A 35 -1.71 -26.81 28.72
C ARG A 35 -0.59 -26.44 27.74
N SER A 36 -0.72 -25.28 27.08
CA SER A 36 0.33 -24.70 26.24
C SER A 36 1.10 -23.63 27.03
N PRO A 37 2.44 -23.65 27.05
CA PRO A 37 3.24 -22.65 27.77
C PRO A 37 3.10 -21.24 27.17
N TYR A 38 2.70 -21.15 25.90
CA TYR A 38 2.53 -19.89 25.16
C TYR A 38 1.14 -19.26 25.31
N HIS A 39 0.16 -20.01 25.83
CA HIS A 39 -1.24 -19.58 25.96
C HIS A 39 -1.67 -19.64 27.44
N PRO A 40 -1.26 -18.65 28.26
CA PRO A 40 -1.69 -18.58 29.66
C PRO A 40 -3.18 -18.27 29.78
N ASN A 41 -3.75 -18.62 30.93
CA ASN A 41 -5.14 -18.36 31.28
C ASN A 41 -5.19 -17.24 32.32
N TRP A 42 -6.04 -16.26 32.13
CA TRP A 42 -6.21 -15.10 33.00
C TRP A 42 -7.55 -15.19 33.71
N HIS A 43 -7.53 -15.35 35.03
CA HIS A 43 -8.73 -15.58 35.84
C HIS A 43 -9.01 -14.40 36.76
N TRP A 44 -10.28 -14.02 36.90
CA TRP A 44 -10.73 -13.15 37.98
C TRP A 44 -12.21 -13.33 38.29
N THR A 45 -12.56 -13.01 39.53
CA THR A 45 -13.95 -12.87 39.96
C THR A 45 -14.45 -11.48 39.59
N THR A 46 -15.69 -11.39 39.13
CA THR A 46 -16.32 -10.13 38.72
C THR A 46 -17.80 -10.13 39.06
N THR A 47 -18.43 -8.96 38.95
CA THR A 47 -19.89 -8.77 38.94
C THR A 47 -20.33 -8.07 37.65
N LEU A 48 -19.50 -8.15 36.60
CA LEU A 48 -19.77 -7.56 35.30
C LEU A 48 -21.05 -8.18 34.71
N THR A 49 -21.93 -7.33 34.19
CA THR A 49 -23.08 -7.77 33.41
C THR A 49 -22.70 -7.76 31.94
N LEU A 50 -22.75 -8.92 31.29
CA LEU A 50 -22.70 -8.99 29.83
C LEU A 50 -24.10 -8.76 29.27
N ALA A 51 -24.18 -8.06 28.14
CA ALA A 51 -25.44 -7.85 27.44
C ALA A 51 -25.29 -8.15 25.94
N SER A 52 -26.28 -8.85 25.37
CA SER A 52 -26.36 -9.07 23.92
C SER A 52 -27.18 -7.97 23.24
N GLN A 53 -26.96 -7.77 21.93
CA GLN A 53 -27.81 -6.91 21.11
C GLN A 53 -29.27 -7.40 21.02
N THR A 54 -29.51 -8.67 21.32
CA THR A 54 -30.85 -9.27 21.38
C THR A 54 -31.53 -9.13 22.75
N GLY A 55 -30.89 -8.44 23.71
CA GLY A 55 -31.46 -8.10 25.02
C GLY A 55 -31.17 -9.08 26.16
N GLU A 56 -30.42 -10.15 25.92
CA GLU A 56 -30.01 -11.09 26.97
C GLU A 56 -29.00 -10.42 27.92
N ARG A 57 -29.21 -10.53 29.24
CA ARG A 57 -28.29 -10.00 30.25
C ARG A 57 -27.80 -11.12 31.16
N LEU A 58 -26.49 -11.23 31.31
CA LEU A 58 -25.83 -12.30 32.06
C LEU A 58 -24.99 -11.70 33.19
N SER A 59 -25.32 -12.04 34.44
CA SER A 59 -24.49 -11.70 35.59
C SER A 59 -23.34 -12.69 35.70
N VAL A 60 -22.12 -12.22 35.49
CA VAL A 60 -20.91 -13.06 35.46
C VAL A 60 -20.27 -13.07 36.84
N GLN A 61 -19.84 -14.24 37.30
CA GLN A 61 -19.11 -14.39 38.56
C GLN A 61 -17.62 -14.64 38.34
N GLU A 62 -17.25 -15.34 37.28
CA GLU A 62 -15.86 -15.60 36.94
C GLU A 62 -15.62 -15.41 35.44
N MET A 63 -14.56 -14.70 35.09
CA MET A 63 -14.07 -14.60 33.72
C MET A 63 -12.74 -15.34 33.61
N VAL A 64 -12.62 -16.14 32.56
CA VAL A 64 -11.37 -16.76 32.15
C VAL A 64 -11.05 -16.28 30.74
N PHE A 65 -9.94 -15.57 30.58
CA PHE A 65 -9.40 -15.19 29.28
C PHE A 65 -8.26 -16.13 28.90
N THR A 66 -8.32 -16.63 27.69
CA THR A 66 -7.23 -17.36 27.04
C THR A 66 -7.11 -16.89 25.60
N ALA A 67 -6.21 -17.51 24.83
CA ALA A 67 -6.01 -17.14 23.44
C ALA A 67 -5.69 -18.33 22.55
N VAL A 68 -5.79 -18.10 21.25
CA VAL A 68 -5.13 -18.89 20.21
C VAL A 68 -3.89 -18.18 19.68
N SER A 69 -3.31 -18.67 18.58
CA SER A 69 -2.20 -18.03 17.86
C SER A 69 -2.53 -17.95 16.37
N GLY A 70 -3.58 -17.21 16.02
CA GLY A 70 -4.18 -17.23 14.68
C GLY A 70 -5.02 -18.48 14.43
N HIS A 71 -5.07 -18.96 13.18
CA HIS A 71 -5.81 -20.17 12.80
C HIS A 71 -5.45 -21.38 13.66
N VAL A 72 -6.49 -22.02 14.19
CA VAL A 72 -6.47 -23.23 15.00
C VAL A 72 -6.33 -24.46 14.11
N GLU A 73 -7.00 -24.46 12.95
CA GLU A 73 -7.05 -25.56 11.99
C GLU A 73 -6.31 -25.20 10.69
N GLU A 74 -5.89 -26.22 9.94
CA GLU A 74 -5.45 -26.10 8.55
C GLU A 74 -6.35 -26.93 7.63
N VAL A 75 -6.43 -26.54 6.36
CA VAL A 75 -7.16 -27.27 5.31
C VAL A 75 -6.16 -27.98 4.40
N GLU A 76 -6.42 -29.24 4.11
CA GLU A 76 -5.68 -30.01 3.10
C GLU A 76 -6.63 -30.95 2.32
N PHE A 77 -6.14 -31.52 1.22
CA PHE A 77 -6.88 -32.58 0.53
C PHE A 77 -6.91 -33.86 1.38
N GLU A 78 -8.00 -34.62 1.30
CA GLU A 78 -8.02 -35.93 1.95
C GLU A 78 -7.09 -36.94 1.25
N SER A 79 -6.75 -38.01 1.95
CA SER A 79 -6.03 -39.14 1.34
C SER A 79 -6.92 -39.79 0.26
N PRO A 80 -6.37 -40.14 -0.92
CA PRO A 80 -4.94 -40.13 -1.30
C PRO A 80 -4.45 -38.80 -1.93
N TYR A 81 -5.31 -37.82 -2.14
CA TYR A 81 -5.07 -36.62 -2.97
C TYR A 81 -4.09 -35.59 -2.40
N HIS A 82 -3.81 -35.62 -1.08
CA HIS A 82 -2.74 -34.79 -0.49
C HIS A 82 -1.37 -35.12 -1.07
N GLN A 83 -1.15 -36.38 -1.45
CA GLN A 83 0.07 -36.81 -2.13
C GLN A 83 0.05 -36.30 -3.57
N TRP A 84 1.21 -35.94 -4.10
CA TRP A 84 1.26 -35.32 -5.42
C TRP A 84 0.91 -36.35 -6.51
N ASP A 85 1.42 -37.58 -6.42
CA ASP A 85 1.44 -38.59 -7.50
C ASP A 85 0.15 -39.44 -7.62
N THR A 86 -0.86 -39.12 -6.83
CA THR A 86 -2.09 -39.93 -6.71
C THR A 86 -3.23 -39.46 -7.61
N CYS A 87 -3.16 -38.25 -8.17
CA CYS A 87 -4.16 -37.75 -9.13
C CYS A 87 -3.55 -36.79 -10.17
N SER A 88 -4.32 -36.51 -11.22
CA SER A 88 -4.00 -35.42 -12.14
C SER A 88 -4.10 -34.08 -11.40
N PRO A 89 -3.22 -33.10 -11.66
CA PRO A 89 -3.39 -31.76 -11.11
C PRO A 89 -4.74 -31.12 -11.47
N LEU A 90 -5.33 -31.51 -12.61
CA LEU A 90 -6.64 -31.04 -13.04
C LEU A 90 -7.77 -31.50 -12.11
N ASP A 91 -7.66 -32.70 -11.53
CA ASP A 91 -8.69 -33.29 -10.68
C ASP A 91 -8.88 -32.46 -9.40
N LEU A 92 -7.82 -31.85 -8.89
CA LEU A 92 -7.84 -31.01 -7.68
C LEU A 92 -8.81 -29.82 -7.78
N LEU A 93 -9.18 -29.41 -8.99
CA LEU A 93 -10.15 -28.35 -9.25
C LEU A 93 -11.61 -28.86 -9.23
N ASP A 94 -11.84 -30.16 -9.01
CA ASP A 94 -13.15 -30.75 -8.78
C ASP A 94 -13.49 -30.79 -7.28
N ALA A 95 -14.22 -29.78 -6.82
CA ALA A 95 -14.71 -29.74 -5.44
C ALA A 95 -15.81 -30.75 -5.14
N THR A 96 -16.42 -31.36 -6.15
CA THR A 96 -17.48 -32.37 -5.97
C THR A 96 -16.89 -33.73 -5.62
N HIS A 97 -15.79 -34.09 -6.27
CA HIS A 97 -15.21 -35.43 -6.17
C HIS A 97 -13.92 -35.50 -5.34
N ILE A 98 -13.17 -34.39 -5.21
CA ILE A 98 -11.95 -34.36 -4.40
C ILE A 98 -12.23 -33.64 -3.08
N PRO A 99 -12.43 -34.37 -1.96
CA PRO A 99 -12.72 -33.75 -0.67
C PRO A 99 -11.48 -33.10 -0.04
N THR A 100 -11.72 -32.04 0.72
CA THR A 100 -10.76 -31.41 1.63
C THR A 100 -11.18 -31.68 3.07
N ARG A 101 -10.20 -31.80 3.95
CA ARG A 101 -10.40 -31.94 5.39
C ARG A 101 -9.74 -30.80 6.14
N ARG A 102 -10.32 -30.49 7.30
CA ARG A 102 -9.69 -29.64 8.31
C ARG A 102 -9.03 -30.49 9.37
N TYR A 103 -7.87 -30.07 9.84
CA TYR A 103 -7.17 -30.75 10.92
C TYR A 103 -6.47 -29.75 11.83
N VAL A 104 -6.30 -30.11 13.11
CA VAL A 104 -5.49 -29.33 14.04
C VAL A 104 -4.04 -29.76 13.85
N PRO A 105 -3.13 -28.88 13.40
CA PRO A 105 -1.72 -29.23 13.27
C PRO A 105 -1.11 -29.48 14.65
N GLU A 106 -0.10 -30.34 14.73
CA GLU A 106 0.49 -30.78 16.02
C GLU A 106 0.96 -29.60 16.89
N ARG A 107 1.47 -28.53 16.26
CA ARG A 107 1.89 -27.30 16.95
C ARG A 107 0.75 -26.60 17.72
N ASN A 108 -0.50 -26.82 17.32
CA ASN A 108 -1.70 -26.24 17.93
C ASN A 108 -2.37 -27.20 18.93
N ARG A 109 -1.91 -28.44 19.05
CA ARG A 109 -2.57 -29.48 19.85
C ARG A 109 -2.72 -29.09 21.32
N GLN A 110 -1.64 -28.66 21.97
CA GLN A 110 -1.66 -28.24 23.38
C GLN A 110 -2.55 -27.01 23.62
N MET A 111 -2.67 -26.13 22.63
CA MET A 111 -3.57 -24.97 22.68
C MET A 111 -5.03 -25.43 22.63
N VAL A 112 -5.38 -26.36 21.74
CA VAL A 112 -6.73 -26.93 21.66
C VAL A 112 -7.09 -27.73 22.91
N GLU A 113 -6.15 -28.51 23.47
CA GLU A 113 -6.35 -29.21 24.75
C GLU A 113 -6.62 -28.22 25.91
N ASN A 114 -6.02 -27.03 25.87
CA ASN A 114 -6.31 -25.95 26.83
C ASN A 114 -7.74 -25.42 26.63
N LEU A 115 -8.16 -25.17 25.38
CA LEU A 115 -9.52 -24.73 25.06
C LEU A 115 -10.55 -25.75 25.52
N ASP A 116 -10.34 -27.04 25.24
CA ASP A 116 -11.22 -28.13 25.66
C ASP A 116 -11.40 -28.17 27.19
N MET A 117 -10.30 -28.05 27.93
CA MET A 117 -10.34 -28.04 29.40
C MET A 117 -11.13 -26.86 29.96
N LEU A 118 -10.97 -25.68 29.37
CA LEU A 118 -11.69 -24.48 29.80
C LEU A 118 -13.17 -24.50 29.40
N ALA A 119 -13.46 -25.02 28.20
CA ALA A 119 -14.80 -25.14 27.66
C ALA A 119 -15.69 -26.05 28.53
N ARG A 120 -15.16 -27.20 29.00
CA ARG A 120 -15.89 -28.12 29.90
C ARG A 120 -16.37 -27.45 31.18
N ASN A 121 -15.63 -26.46 31.67
CA ASN A 121 -15.87 -25.83 32.95
C ASN A 121 -16.61 -24.48 32.84
N SER A 122 -16.99 -24.06 31.64
CA SER A 122 -17.59 -22.75 31.38
C SER A 122 -19.00 -22.89 30.80
N GLN A 123 -19.90 -21.99 31.17
CA GLN A 123 -21.28 -21.98 30.69
C GLN A 123 -21.45 -21.05 29.48
N VAL A 124 -20.62 -20.01 29.41
CA VAL A 124 -20.65 -18.98 28.37
C VAL A 124 -19.33 -18.98 27.60
N LEU A 125 -19.40 -18.83 26.28
CA LEU A 125 -18.24 -18.58 25.42
C LEU A 125 -18.38 -17.18 24.79
N VAL A 126 -17.36 -16.34 24.93
CA VAL A 126 -17.25 -15.05 24.24
C VAL A 126 -16.00 -15.03 23.37
N LEU A 127 -16.19 -14.76 22.08
CA LEU A 127 -15.16 -14.74 21.06
C LEU A 127 -14.61 -13.32 20.93
N TRP A 128 -13.34 -13.13 21.31
CA TRP A 128 -12.59 -11.87 21.35
C TRP A 128 -11.48 -11.82 20.29
N LEU A 129 -11.72 -12.44 19.15
CA LEU A 129 -10.79 -12.45 18.03
C LEU A 129 -10.79 -11.08 17.34
N ASP A 130 -9.76 -10.77 16.56
CA ASP A 130 -9.68 -9.48 15.89
C ASP A 130 -10.90 -9.32 14.95
N CYS A 131 -11.41 -8.09 14.77
CA CYS A 131 -12.73 -7.86 14.16
C CYS A 131 -12.69 -7.70 12.63
N ASP A 132 -11.83 -8.47 11.97
CA ASP A 132 -11.80 -8.61 10.51
C ASP A 132 -12.34 -9.96 10.03
N ALA A 133 -12.24 -10.20 8.73
CA ALA A 133 -12.73 -11.41 8.10
C ALA A 133 -12.02 -12.67 8.61
N GLU A 134 -10.69 -12.63 8.75
CA GLU A 134 -9.91 -13.76 9.26
C GLU A 134 -10.25 -14.05 10.73
N GLY A 135 -10.40 -13.01 11.55
CA GLY A 135 -10.80 -13.17 12.94
C GLY A 135 -12.20 -13.79 13.11
N GLU A 136 -13.15 -13.56 12.20
CA GLU A 136 -14.42 -14.30 12.17
C GLU A 136 -14.22 -15.78 11.83
N ALA A 137 -13.37 -16.11 10.85
CA ALA A 137 -13.07 -17.49 10.49
C ALA A 137 -12.39 -18.25 11.65
N ILE A 138 -11.41 -17.63 12.31
CA ILE A 138 -10.76 -18.21 13.48
C ILE A 138 -11.77 -18.35 14.64
N ALA A 139 -12.74 -17.45 14.76
CA ALA A 139 -13.75 -17.50 15.80
C ALA A 139 -14.66 -18.72 15.62
N GLU A 140 -14.97 -19.08 14.37
CA GLU A 140 -15.63 -20.33 14.02
C GLU A 140 -14.79 -21.56 14.41
N GLU A 141 -13.49 -21.56 14.09
CA GLU A 141 -12.59 -22.67 14.45
C GLU A 141 -12.51 -22.89 15.97
N VAL A 142 -12.41 -21.79 16.75
CA VAL A 142 -12.46 -21.82 18.21
C VAL A 142 -13.78 -22.39 18.71
N LEU A 143 -14.90 -21.92 18.17
CA LEU A 143 -16.23 -22.41 18.53
C LEU A 143 -16.38 -23.91 18.23
N ARG A 144 -15.92 -24.36 17.06
CA ARG A 144 -15.92 -25.77 16.66
C ARG A 144 -15.07 -26.61 17.61
N ALA A 145 -13.86 -26.16 17.95
CA ALA A 145 -13.00 -26.85 18.91
C ALA A 145 -13.68 -26.99 20.27
N CYS A 146 -14.16 -25.88 20.84
CA CYS A 146 -14.82 -25.85 22.14
C CYS A 146 -16.11 -26.67 22.20
N SER A 147 -16.87 -26.73 21.10
CA SER A 147 -18.14 -27.48 21.01
C SER A 147 -17.97 -29.00 21.06
N ARG A 148 -16.75 -29.51 20.85
CA ARG A 148 -16.43 -30.93 21.09
C ARG A 148 -16.54 -31.25 22.57
N ALA A 149 -16.05 -30.34 23.40
CA ALA A 149 -15.96 -30.46 24.85
C ALA A 149 -17.22 -29.96 25.60
N GLN A 150 -17.96 -29.02 25.01
CA GLN A 150 -19.21 -28.48 25.54
C GLN A 150 -20.36 -28.68 24.52
N PRO A 151 -21.09 -29.81 24.57
CA PRO A 151 -22.12 -30.14 23.58
C PRO A 151 -23.23 -29.10 23.44
N ALA A 152 -23.51 -28.32 24.48
CA ALA A 152 -24.51 -27.23 24.45
C ALA A 152 -24.17 -26.15 23.41
N TRP A 153 -22.91 -26.02 22.98
CA TRP A 153 -22.48 -25.04 21.99
C TRP A 153 -22.53 -25.55 20.55
N ARG A 154 -22.82 -26.85 20.32
CA ARG A 154 -22.87 -27.44 18.97
C ARG A 154 -23.90 -26.79 18.06
N ALA A 155 -25.03 -26.35 18.61
CA ALA A 155 -26.04 -25.62 17.85
C ALA A 155 -25.46 -24.30 17.29
N ALA A 156 -24.69 -23.57 18.11
CA ALA A 156 -23.99 -22.37 17.67
C ALA A 156 -22.85 -22.68 16.70
N ALA A 157 -22.20 -23.85 16.78
CA ALA A 157 -21.17 -24.27 15.83
C ALA A 157 -21.73 -24.79 14.48
N SER A 158 -23.05 -24.96 14.37
CA SER A 158 -23.70 -25.44 13.16
C SER A 158 -24.25 -24.28 12.33
N ARG A 159 -23.72 -24.14 11.11
CA ARG A 159 -24.17 -23.14 10.12
C ARG A 159 -25.64 -23.25 9.71
N LEU A 160 -26.29 -24.39 9.95
CA LEU A 160 -27.66 -24.65 9.54
C LEU A 160 -28.69 -24.25 10.61
N THR A 161 -28.23 -23.80 11.78
CA THR A 161 -29.11 -23.49 12.91
C THR A 161 -29.75 -22.10 12.73
N PRO A 162 -31.09 -21.99 12.66
CA PRO A 162 -31.76 -20.69 12.62
C PRO A 162 -31.53 -19.91 13.92
N GLU A 163 -31.48 -18.58 13.84
CA GLU A 163 -31.22 -17.72 15.00
C GLU A 163 -32.21 -17.95 16.16
N ALA A 164 -33.48 -18.25 15.86
CA ALA A 164 -34.48 -18.58 16.85
C ALA A 164 -34.11 -19.82 17.71
N ALA A 165 -33.40 -20.79 17.12
CA ALA A 165 -32.94 -21.99 17.80
C ALA A 165 -31.66 -21.78 18.62
N LEU A 166 -31.01 -20.60 18.51
CA LEU A 166 -29.87 -20.23 19.34
C LEU A 166 -30.28 -19.60 20.68
N ARG A 167 -31.59 -19.44 20.95
CA ARG A 167 -32.09 -18.97 22.25
C ARG A 167 -31.61 -19.91 23.37
N GLY A 168 -30.95 -19.34 24.38
CA GLY A 168 -30.36 -20.12 25.48
C GLY A 168 -28.98 -20.73 25.17
N VAL A 169 -28.47 -20.64 23.94
CA VAL A 169 -27.10 -21.02 23.60
C VAL A 169 -26.18 -19.83 23.90
N LEU A 170 -25.38 -19.93 24.97
CA LEU A 170 -24.59 -18.82 25.51
C LEU A 170 -23.23 -18.66 24.81
N VAL A 171 -23.25 -18.50 23.49
CA VAL A 171 -22.07 -18.25 22.65
C VAL A 171 -22.20 -16.90 21.97
N TYR A 172 -21.22 -16.02 22.19
CA TYR A 172 -21.28 -14.64 21.74
C TYR A 172 -19.97 -14.18 21.08
N ARG A 173 -20.08 -13.13 20.27
CA ARG A 173 -19.00 -12.45 19.58
C ARG A 173 -18.86 -11.02 20.13
N ALA A 174 -17.68 -10.68 20.64
CA ALA A 174 -17.36 -9.32 21.07
C ALA A 174 -16.82 -8.50 19.89
N ARG A 175 -17.33 -7.28 19.68
CA ARG A 175 -16.87 -6.36 18.62
C ARG A 175 -16.13 -5.16 19.20
N PHE A 176 -14.90 -4.94 18.77
CA PHE A 176 -14.04 -3.86 19.24
C PHE A 176 -13.06 -3.41 18.15
N SER A 177 -12.55 -2.18 18.25
CA SER A 177 -11.59 -1.61 17.30
C SER A 177 -10.30 -1.15 17.96
N ALA A 178 -10.24 -1.16 19.30
CA ALA A 178 -9.05 -0.87 20.07
C ALA A 178 -9.12 -1.58 21.43
N LEU A 179 -7.95 -1.86 22.03
CA LEU A 179 -7.83 -2.46 23.36
C LEU A 179 -7.93 -1.39 24.47
N THR A 180 -8.95 -0.54 24.40
CA THR A 180 -9.19 0.51 25.40
C THR A 180 -10.35 0.14 26.32
N GLY A 181 -10.40 0.72 27.53
CA GLY A 181 -11.51 0.50 28.46
C GLY A 181 -12.86 0.77 27.81
N ARG A 182 -12.99 1.92 27.13
CA ARG A 182 -14.22 2.31 26.43
C ARG A 182 -14.68 1.24 25.45
N ASP A 183 -13.80 0.80 24.54
CA ASP A 183 -14.15 -0.15 23.49
C ASP A 183 -14.46 -1.55 24.05
N LEU A 184 -13.68 -2.03 25.02
CA LEU A 184 -13.86 -3.36 25.59
C LEU A 184 -15.11 -3.45 26.47
N PHE A 185 -15.40 -2.44 27.31
CA PHE A 185 -16.64 -2.41 28.10
C PHE A 185 -17.87 -2.22 27.21
N ARG A 186 -17.77 -1.41 26.13
CA ARG A 186 -18.82 -1.34 25.11
C ARG A 186 -19.07 -2.71 24.48
N ALA A 187 -18.02 -3.44 24.10
CA ALA A 187 -18.13 -4.78 23.53
C ALA A 187 -18.86 -5.76 24.48
N CYS A 188 -18.56 -5.72 25.78
CA CYS A 188 -19.28 -6.50 26.80
C CYS A 188 -20.76 -6.15 26.91
N ALA A 189 -21.14 -4.91 26.61
CA ALA A 189 -22.52 -4.42 26.69
C ALA A 189 -23.32 -4.59 25.39
N THR A 190 -22.66 -4.95 24.28
CA THR A 190 -23.28 -5.07 22.95
C THR A 190 -22.83 -6.33 22.22
N LEU A 191 -22.78 -7.46 22.91
CA LEU A 191 -22.36 -8.74 22.35
C LEU A 191 -23.25 -9.18 21.19
N GLN A 192 -22.64 -9.77 20.18
CA GLN A 192 -23.28 -10.21 18.93
C GLN A 192 -23.22 -11.73 18.76
N ARG A 193 -23.77 -12.23 17.67
CA ARG A 193 -23.53 -13.59 17.17
C ARG A 193 -22.41 -13.57 16.12
N LEU A 194 -21.87 -14.76 15.84
CA LEU A 194 -20.88 -14.97 14.79
C LEU A 194 -21.49 -14.67 13.42
N ASP A 195 -20.74 -14.01 12.53
CA ASP A 195 -21.22 -13.74 11.17
C ASP A 195 -20.80 -14.85 10.20
N TRP A 196 -21.73 -15.78 9.96
CA TRP A 196 -21.51 -16.92 9.07
C TRP A 196 -21.23 -16.53 7.61
N ARG A 197 -21.68 -15.35 7.15
CA ARG A 197 -21.42 -14.92 5.78
C ARG A 197 -19.96 -14.54 5.59
N VAL A 198 -19.38 -13.87 6.60
CA VAL A 198 -17.95 -13.55 6.63
C VAL A 198 -17.12 -14.83 6.68
N VAL A 199 -17.49 -15.77 7.55
CA VAL A 199 -16.84 -17.08 7.63
C VAL A 199 -16.89 -17.81 6.29
N ASP A 200 -18.07 -17.88 5.65
CA ASP A 200 -18.24 -18.53 4.35
C ASP A 200 -17.39 -17.89 3.25
N ALA A 201 -17.23 -16.57 3.25
CA ALA A 201 -16.38 -15.86 2.31
C ALA A 201 -14.90 -16.25 2.47
N VAL A 202 -14.38 -16.29 3.71
CA VAL A 202 -12.99 -16.67 4.00
C VAL A 202 -12.73 -18.14 3.67
N VAL A 203 -13.63 -19.04 4.08
CA VAL A 203 -13.50 -20.47 3.79
C VAL A 203 -13.53 -20.72 2.28
N THR A 204 -14.40 -20.01 1.54
CA THR A 204 -14.44 -20.07 0.07
C THR A 204 -13.12 -19.59 -0.53
N ARG A 205 -12.53 -18.50 -0.02
CA ARG A 205 -11.21 -18.00 -0.43
C ARG A 205 -10.13 -19.05 -0.21
N GLN A 206 -10.03 -19.60 1.00
CA GLN A 206 -9.04 -20.61 1.37
C GLN A 206 -9.12 -21.84 0.47
N GLU A 207 -10.34 -22.32 0.19
CA GLU A 207 -10.58 -23.47 -0.68
C GLU A 207 -10.13 -23.21 -2.13
N ILE A 208 -10.44 -22.03 -2.69
CA ILE A 208 -9.99 -21.65 -4.04
C ILE A 208 -8.47 -21.53 -4.09
N ASP A 209 -7.88 -20.84 -3.11
CA ASP A 209 -6.43 -20.61 -3.05
C ASP A 209 -5.67 -21.96 -2.89
N LEU A 210 -6.20 -22.91 -2.09
CA LEU A 210 -5.67 -24.26 -1.98
C LEU A 210 -5.76 -25.02 -3.30
N ARG A 211 -6.95 -25.06 -3.93
CA ARG A 211 -7.20 -25.85 -5.14
C ARG A 211 -6.44 -25.32 -6.34
N ALA A 212 -6.60 -24.03 -6.65
CA ALA A 212 -5.89 -23.40 -7.75
C ALA A 212 -4.38 -23.37 -7.48
N GLY A 213 -3.96 -23.02 -6.25
CA GLY A 213 -2.56 -23.04 -5.86
C GLY A 213 -1.92 -24.41 -6.06
N ALA A 214 -2.53 -25.47 -5.55
CA ALA A 214 -2.01 -26.82 -5.67
C ALA A 214 -2.02 -27.33 -7.12
N ALA A 215 -3.13 -27.16 -7.85
CA ALA A 215 -3.26 -27.65 -9.22
C ALA A 215 -2.16 -27.08 -10.15
N PHE A 216 -2.04 -25.75 -10.19
CA PHE A 216 -1.03 -25.10 -11.04
C PHE A 216 0.40 -25.34 -10.51
N THR A 217 0.62 -25.29 -9.20
CA THR A 217 1.97 -25.54 -8.63
C THR A 217 2.46 -26.95 -8.93
N ARG A 218 1.61 -27.97 -8.76
CA ARG A 218 1.95 -29.38 -9.05
C ARG A 218 2.26 -29.55 -10.54
N TRP A 219 1.45 -28.97 -11.42
CA TRP A 219 1.68 -29.02 -12.86
C TRP A 219 3.00 -28.33 -13.25
N LEU A 220 3.20 -27.08 -12.83
CA LEU A 220 4.40 -26.28 -13.16
C LEU A 220 5.67 -26.97 -12.67
N THR A 221 5.67 -27.37 -11.39
CA THR A 221 6.84 -27.99 -10.77
C THR A 221 7.21 -29.29 -11.49
N ARG A 222 6.25 -30.14 -11.82
CA ARG A 222 6.49 -31.39 -12.57
C ARG A 222 7.01 -31.12 -13.97
N ARG A 223 6.33 -30.26 -14.73
CA ARG A 223 6.69 -29.95 -16.12
C ARG A 223 8.09 -29.37 -16.21
N ILE A 224 8.40 -28.39 -15.36
CA ILE A 224 9.71 -27.72 -15.36
C ILE A 224 10.80 -28.65 -14.83
N ARG A 225 10.56 -29.49 -13.81
CA ARG A 225 11.53 -30.53 -13.39
C ARG A 225 11.87 -31.49 -14.53
N GLN A 226 10.86 -31.91 -15.30
CA GLN A 226 11.04 -32.85 -16.41
C GLN A 226 11.78 -32.20 -17.58
N ARG A 227 11.46 -30.95 -17.93
CA ARG A 227 11.96 -30.31 -19.15
C ARG A 227 13.20 -29.42 -18.94
N PHE A 228 13.35 -28.84 -17.76
CA PHE A 228 14.41 -27.90 -17.37
C PHE A 228 14.95 -28.20 -15.97
N PRO A 229 15.53 -29.39 -15.71
CA PRO A 229 15.99 -29.81 -14.38
C PRO A 229 17.00 -28.84 -13.72
N GLN A 230 17.78 -28.13 -14.53
CA GLN A 230 18.75 -27.10 -14.12
C GLN A 230 18.11 -25.91 -13.39
N VAL A 231 16.83 -25.62 -13.66
CA VAL A 231 16.09 -24.52 -13.00
C VAL A 231 15.80 -24.85 -11.55
N VAL A 232 15.53 -26.13 -11.27
CA VAL A 232 15.18 -26.62 -9.95
C VAL A 232 16.43 -26.94 -9.12
N ARG A 233 17.49 -27.48 -9.77
CA ARG A 233 18.76 -27.84 -9.12
C ARG A 233 19.60 -26.66 -8.61
N ARG A 234 19.43 -25.46 -9.18
CA ARG A 234 20.20 -24.25 -8.77
C ARG A 234 19.77 -23.65 -7.42
N SER A 235 18.73 -24.20 -6.81
CA SER A 235 18.13 -23.69 -5.57
C SER A 235 18.71 -24.28 -4.27
N GLY A 236 19.85 -24.98 -4.35
CA GLY A 236 20.70 -25.36 -3.20
C GLY A 236 20.13 -26.44 -2.27
N VAL A 237 20.55 -27.69 -2.43
CA VAL A 237 20.32 -28.76 -1.44
C VAL A 237 21.18 -28.49 -0.20
N GLY A 238 20.58 -27.94 0.86
CA GLY A 238 21.15 -27.97 2.20
C GLY A 238 20.60 -29.16 2.97
N THR A 239 21.46 -30.03 3.47
CA THR A 239 21.06 -31.08 4.41
C THR A 239 21.06 -30.52 5.84
N ARG A 240 19.96 -30.67 6.56
CA ARG A 240 19.90 -30.40 8.00
C ARG A 240 19.60 -31.71 8.72
N GLY A 241 20.61 -32.32 9.34
CA GLY A 241 20.47 -33.56 10.10
C GLY A 241 20.20 -34.81 9.25
N GLY A 242 20.74 -34.91 8.03
CA GLY A 242 20.67 -36.13 7.21
C GLY A 242 19.31 -36.39 6.53
N ARG A 243 18.33 -35.50 6.66
CA ARG A 243 17.09 -35.52 5.87
C ARG A 243 17.18 -34.50 4.72
N PRO A 244 16.79 -34.88 3.48
CA PRO A 244 16.63 -33.91 2.40
C PRO A 244 15.49 -32.97 2.77
N VAL A 245 15.81 -31.71 3.04
CA VAL A 245 14.82 -30.63 3.12
C VAL A 245 14.76 -30.06 1.71
N SER A 246 13.59 -30.13 1.07
CA SER A 246 13.37 -29.46 -0.21
C SER A 246 13.71 -27.98 -0.04
N ALA A 247 14.66 -27.50 -0.82
CA ALA A 247 15.04 -26.10 -0.75
C ALA A 247 13.89 -25.24 -1.28
N PRO A 248 13.76 -23.96 -0.86
CA PRO A 248 12.68 -23.07 -1.30
C PRO A 248 12.48 -22.97 -2.83
N GLY A 249 13.52 -23.25 -3.63
CA GLY A 249 13.43 -23.25 -5.10
C GLY A 249 13.32 -24.63 -5.76
N ASP A 250 12.98 -25.68 -5.00
CA ASP A 250 12.59 -26.98 -5.58
C ASP A 250 11.14 -26.97 -6.11
N VAL A 251 10.33 -26.00 -5.69
CA VAL A 251 8.89 -25.89 -6.00
C VAL A 251 8.60 -24.58 -6.71
N ILE A 252 8.00 -24.66 -7.89
CA ILE A 252 7.59 -23.49 -8.68
C ILE A 252 6.11 -23.27 -8.40
N SER A 253 5.83 -22.29 -7.54
CA SER A 253 4.48 -22.08 -7.02
C SER A 253 3.67 -21.11 -7.88
N TYR A 254 2.42 -21.48 -8.10
CA TYR A 254 1.37 -20.57 -8.56
C TYR A 254 0.41 -20.27 -7.40
N GLY A 255 -0.19 -19.08 -7.43
CA GLY A 255 -1.19 -18.68 -6.46
C GLY A 255 -2.06 -17.56 -7.05
N PRO A 256 -3.39 -17.59 -6.85
CA PRO A 256 -4.31 -16.71 -7.57
C PRO A 256 -4.04 -15.21 -7.44
N CYS A 257 -3.49 -14.75 -6.32
CA CYS A 257 -3.14 -13.34 -6.12
C CYS A 257 -1.64 -13.04 -6.32
N GLN A 258 -0.75 -13.96 -5.95
CA GLN A 258 0.70 -13.76 -6.12
C GLN A 258 1.09 -13.62 -7.60
N PHE A 259 0.40 -14.32 -8.50
CA PHE A 259 0.77 -14.36 -9.91
C PHE A 259 0.39 -13.06 -10.66
N PRO A 260 -0.80 -12.47 -10.45
CA PRO A 260 -1.09 -11.10 -10.90
C PRO A 260 -0.18 -10.03 -10.30
N ALA A 261 0.19 -10.14 -9.02
CA ALA A 261 1.13 -9.19 -8.41
C ALA A 261 2.50 -9.22 -9.11
N LEU A 262 2.99 -10.41 -9.47
CA LEU A 262 4.16 -10.58 -10.33
C LEU A 262 3.94 -10.01 -11.74
N GLY A 263 2.76 -10.22 -12.32
CA GLY A 263 2.37 -9.68 -13.62
C GLY A 263 2.49 -8.16 -13.68
N LEU A 264 2.03 -7.43 -12.65
CA LEU A 264 2.19 -5.98 -12.55
C LEU A 264 3.66 -5.52 -12.59
N VAL A 265 4.54 -6.26 -11.91
CA VAL A 265 5.99 -5.98 -11.90
C VAL A 265 6.61 -6.25 -13.28
N VAL A 266 6.31 -7.40 -13.89
CA VAL A 266 6.86 -7.80 -15.19
C VAL A 266 6.35 -6.89 -16.31
N LYS A 267 5.08 -6.48 -16.26
CA LYS A 267 4.49 -5.52 -17.19
C LYS A 267 5.24 -4.19 -17.18
N ARG A 268 5.47 -3.60 -15.99
CA ARG A 268 6.29 -2.37 -15.87
C ARG A 268 7.71 -2.57 -16.38
N TYR A 269 8.31 -3.73 -16.11
CA TYR A 269 9.65 -4.04 -16.59
C TYR A 269 9.70 -4.09 -18.13
N TRP A 270 8.71 -4.69 -18.79
CA TRP A 270 8.62 -4.68 -20.25
C TRP A 270 8.31 -3.29 -20.82
N GLU A 271 7.42 -2.52 -20.20
CA GLU A 271 7.17 -1.11 -20.55
C GLU A 271 8.48 -0.32 -20.57
N MET A 272 9.29 -0.44 -19.51
CA MET A 272 10.58 0.23 -19.40
C MET A 272 11.57 -0.25 -20.46
N ARG A 273 11.67 -1.57 -20.73
CA ARG A 273 12.64 -2.12 -21.70
C ARG A 273 12.27 -1.87 -23.16
N ARG A 274 10.98 -1.79 -23.46
CA ARG A 274 10.45 -1.53 -24.81
C ARG A 274 10.31 -0.04 -25.10
N PHE A 275 10.50 0.83 -24.10
CA PHE A 275 10.39 2.27 -24.26
C PHE A 275 11.45 2.81 -25.21
N GLN A 276 11.00 3.48 -26.27
CA GLN A 276 11.87 4.20 -27.20
C GLN A 276 11.86 5.68 -26.80
N LYS A 277 13.02 6.21 -26.42
CA LYS A 277 13.15 7.63 -26.10
C LYS A 277 12.92 8.45 -27.37
N THR A 278 12.17 9.54 -27.25
CA THR A 278 11.92 10.48 -28.34
C THR A 278 12.44 11.85 -27.92
N PRO A 279 13.23 12.53 -28.77
CA PRO A 279 13.70 13.87 -28.47
C PRO A 279 12.52 14.85 -28.53
N PHE A 280 12.56 15.87 -27.70
CA PHE A 280 11.63 16.99 -27.72
C PHE A 280 12.35 18.29 -27.42
N TRP A 281 11.75 19.39 -27.85
CA TRP A 281 12.29 20.74 -27.69
C TRP A 281 11.30 21.63 -26.95
N SER A 282 11.82 22.48 -26.07
CA SER A 282 11.04 23.51 -25.38
C SER A 282 11.80 24.83 -25.38
N ILE A 283 11.09 25.93 -25.57
CA ILE A 283 11.66 27.27 -25.49
C ILE A 283 11.64 27.72 -24.03
N ARG A 284 12.74 28.29 -23.54
CA ARG A 284 12.83 28.85 -22.18
C ARG A 284 13.33 30.28 -22.26
N ILE A 285 12.65 31.18 -21.56
CA ILE A 285 13.04 32.59 -21.48
C ILE A 285 13.28 32.95 -20.01
N THR A 286 14.48 33.44 -19.74
CA THR A 286 14.90 33.93 -18.44
C THR A 286 14.98 35.44 -18.50
N VAL A 287 14.28 36.12 -17.59
CA VAL A 287 14.22 37.59 -17.53
C VAL A 287 14.83 38.10 -16.23
N ARG A 288 15.31 39.34 -16.25
CA ARG A 288 15.83 40.05 -15.07
C ARG A 288 15.32 41.49 -15.03
N ASP A 289 15.43 42.12 -13.87
CA ASP A 289 15.13 43.54 -13.66
C ASP A 289 15.98 44.41 -14.60
N GLY A 290 15.34 45.33 -15.33
CA GLY A 290 15.99 46.26 -16.25
C GLY A 290 16.72 47.40 -15.53
N ALA A 291 16.33 47.73 -14.29
CA ALA A 291 17.01 48.75 -13.48
C ALA A 291 18.39 48.26 -13.00
N ALA A 292 18.53 46.96 -12.73
CA ALA A 292 19.80 46.34 -12.34
C ALA A 292 20.91 46.46 -13.39
N THR A 293 20.52 46.55 -14.67
CA THR A 293 21.44 46.75 -15.80
C THR A 293 22.01 48.18 -15.84
N ARG A 294 21.33 49.16 -15.20
CA ARG A 294 21.72 50.58 -15.20
C ARG A 294 22.67 50.96 -14.04
N THR A 295 22.82 50.10 -13.03
CA THR A 295 23.65 50.38 -11.84
C THR A 295 25.08 49.83 -11.93
N LEU A 296 25.48 49.25 -13.07
CA LEU A 296 26.82 48.75 -13.32
C LEU A 296 27.69 49.80 -14.02
N SER A 297 28.16 50.79 -13.26
CA SER A 297 29.30 51.65 -13.63
C SER A 297 29.86 52.37 -12.40
N VAL A 298 30.30 51.61 -11.39
CA VAL A 298 31.32 52.08 -10.44
C VAL A 298 32.48 51.09 -10.52
N PRO A 299 33.67 51.50 -11.01
CA PRO A 299 34.83 50.61 -11.06
C PRO A 299 35.23 50.19 -9.64
N GLY A 300 35.19 48.89 -9.33
CA GLY A 300 35.79 48.33 -8.10
C GLY A 300 34.88 47.52 -7.17
N GLU A 301 33.55 47.50 -7.37
CA GLU A 301 32.65 46.64 -6.59
C GLU A 301 32.06 45.52 -7.45
N GLN A 302 32.24 44.26 -7.02
CA GLN A 302 31.54 43.13 -7.61
C GLN A 302 30.04 43.27 -7.34
N ALA A 303 29.27 43.66 -8.35
CA ALA A 303 27.82 43.73 -8.24
C ALA A 303 27.23 42.35 -7.92
N LEU A 304 26.38 42.26 -6.89
CA LEU A 304 25.60 41.06 -6.65
C LEU A 304 24.70 40.79 -7.87
N PRO A 305 24.65 39.55 -8.41
CA PRO A 305 23.81 39.23 -9.55
C PRO A 305 22.34 39.45 -9.17
N SER A 306 21.63 40.24 -9.98
CA SER A 306 20.20 40.47 -9.77
C SER A 306 19.41 39.18 -10.02
N PRO A 307 18.37 38.89 -9.21
CA PRO A 307 17.64 37.64 -9.30
C PRO A 307 16.94 37.53 -10.66
N THR A 308 17.25 36.45 -11.38
CA THR A 308 16.59 36.10 -12.65
C THR A 308 15.32 35.29 -12.40
N VAL A 309 14.40 35.33 -13.36
CA VAL A 309 13.15 34.56 -13.33
C VAL A 309 13.03 33.76 -14.62
N LEU A 310 12.91 32.44 -14.48
CA LEU A 310 12.65 31.53 -15.58
C LEU A 310 11.13 31.48 -15.87
N PHE A 311 10.76 31.74 -17.11
CA PHE A 311 9.42 31.54 -17.65
C PHE A 311 9.38 30.29 -18.53
N TYR A 312 8.35 29.47 -18.32
CA TYR A 312 8.13 28.23 -19.06
C TYR A 312 7.16 28.45 -20.20
N TRP A 313 7.45 27.86 -21.36
CA TRP A 313 6.60 27.97 -22.55
C TRP A 313 5.22 27.34 -22.36
N ASP A 314 4.16 28.10 -22.64
CA ASP A 314 2.78 27.65 -22.44
C ASP A 314 2.38 26.52 -23.39
N ARG A 315 2.99 26.45 -24.59
CA ARG A 315 2.84 25.31 -25.52
C ARG A 315 3.44 24.02 -24.96
N GLY A 316 4.31 24.12 -23.96
CA GLY A 316 5.01 22.99 -23.35
C GLY A 316 6.23 22.56 -24.17
N ARG A 317 6.05 21.61 -25.09
CA ARG A 317 7.14 21.02 -25.88
C ARG A 317 6.68 20.57 -27.26
N LEU A 318 7.60 20.51 -28.20
CA LEU A 318 7.39 19.96 -29.55
C LEU A 318 8.33 18.77 -29.80
N PHE A 319 7.88 17.80 -30.60
CA PHE A 319 8.65 16.62 -30.99
C PHE A 319 9.25 16.75 -32.41
N ASP A 320 8.96 17.86 -33.08
CA ASP A 320 9.54 18.19 -34.39
C ASP A 320 10.59 19.29 -34.18
N ARG A 321 11.82 19.02 -34.64
CA ARG A 321 12.96 19.91 -34.45
C ARG A 321 12.79 21.20 -35.24
N ASP A 322 12.36 21.10 -36.49
CA ASP A 322 12.37 22.22 -37.43
C ASP A 322 11.27 23.21 -37.06
N GLN A 323 10.08 22.72 -36.68
CA GLN A 323 9.00 23.56 -36.13
C GLN A 323 9.40 24.24 -34.83
N ALA A 324 10.09 23.54 -33.93
CA ALA A 324 10.56 24.12 -32.69
C ALA A 324 11.63 25.20 -32.92
N TYR A 325 12.52 24.97 -33.88
CA TYR A 325 13.57 25.90 -34.26
C TYR A 325 13.01 27.13 -34.97
N GLU A 326 12.04 26.97 -35.88
CA GLU A 326 11.35 28.08 -36.55
C GLU A 326 10.66 28.99 -35.53
N LEU A 327 9.90 28.41 -34.60
CA LEU A 327 9.26 29.19 -33.53
C LEU A 327 10.29 29.86 -32.62
N PHE A 328 11.41 29.19 -32.32
CA PHE A 328 12.49 29.77 -31.56
C PHE A 328 13.11 30.98 -32.24
N LEU A 329 13.39 30.90 -33.55
CA LEU A 329 13.93 32.03 -34.33
C LEU A 329 12.95 33.22 -34.31
N ARG A 330 11.66 32.97 -34.55
CA ARG A 330 10.64 34.04 -34.51
C ARG A 330 10.54 34.67 -33.12
N VAL A 331 10.64 33.86 -32.05
CA VAL A 331 10.68 34.35 -30.67
C VAL A 331 11.97 35.13 -30.39
N HIS A 332 13.11 34.70 -30.91
CA HIS A 332 14.40 35.37 -30.75
C HIS A 332 14.43 36.74 -31.44
N ASP A 333 13.97 36.80 -32.68
CA ASP A 333 13.89 38.04 -33.45
C ASP A 333 12.96 39.05 -32.76
N ALA A 334 11.77 38.59 -32.33
CA ALA A 334 10.83 39.40 -31.59
C ALA A 334 11.39 39.85 -30.22
N ALA A 335 11.98 38.95 -29.44
CA ALA A 335 12.51 39.25 -28.11
C ALA A 335 13.72 40.19 -28.12
N SER A 336 14.38 40.36 -29.27
CA SER A 336 15.46 41.32 -29.46
C SER A 336 14.96 42.77 -29.57
N GLN A 337 13.65 42.97 -29.76
CA GLN A 337 13.01 44.27 -29.81
C GLN A 337 12.28 44.54 -28.48
N GLU A 338 12.63 45.63 -27.78
CA GLU A 338 12.07 45.91 -26.45
C GLU A 338 10.54 45.99 -26.44
N ASP A 339 9.94 46.58 -27.47
CA ASP A 339 8.48 46.80 -27.57
C ASP A 339 7.67 45.52 -27.88
N CYS A 340 8.34 44.41 -28.19
CA CYS A 340 7.73 43.13 -28.53
C CYS A 340 7.58 42.19 -27.32
N LEU A 341 8.17 42.54 -26.17
CA LEU A 341 8.05 41.80 -24.92
C LEU A 341 7.06 42.48 -23.97
N ARG A 342 6.01 41.76 -23.58
CA ARG A 342 5.00 42.30 -22.67
C ARG A 342 4.63 41.33 -21.57
N ILE A 343 4.66 41.79 -20.32
CA ILE A 343 3.97 41.10 -19.24
C ILE A 343 2.47 41.35 -19.42
N ASP A 344 1.79 40.43 -20.11
CA ASP A 344 0.38 40.53 -20.45
C ASP A 344 -0.51 40.53 -19.20
N ARG A 345 -0.11 39.79 -18.17
CA ARG A 345 -0.95 39.52 -16.99
C ARG A 345 -0.11 39.15 -15.77
N VAL A 346 -0.41 39.75 -14.63
CA VAL A 346 0.10 39.35 -13.31
C VAL A 346 -1.08 39.16 -12.38
N GLU A 347 -1.25 37.94 -11.87
CA GLU A 347 -2.38 37.61 -11.01
C GLU A 347 -1.96 36.88 -9.74
N ALA A 348 -2.55 37.30 -8.62
CA ALA A 348 -2.46 36.60 -7.36
C ALA A 348 -3.79 35.87 -7.09
N ARG A 349 -3.70 34.59 -6.73
CA ARG A 349 -4.84 33.80 -6.27
C ARG A 349 -4.52 33.07 -4.98
N THR A 350 -5.49 32.98 -4.09
CA THR A 350 -5.41 32.13 -2.91
C THR A 350 -5.45 30.66 -3.32
N VAL A 351 -4.43 29.89 -2.95
CA VAL A 351 -4.36 28.44 -3.16
C VAL A 351 -4.34 27.72 -1.81
N ARG A 352 -4.85 26.49 -1.80
CA ARG A 352 -4.86 25.63 -0.61
C ARG A 352 -4.12 24.35 -0.88
N ARG A 353 -3.37 23.89 0.12
CA ARG A 353 -2.88 22.51 0.18
C ARG A 353 -3.70 21.79 1.23
N HIS A 354 -4.48 20.81 0.77
CA HIS A 354 -5.40 20.11 1.64
C HIS A 354 -4.67 19.22 2.63
N LYS A 355 -5.12 19.25 3.88
CA LYS A 355 -4.73 18.30 4.92
C LYS A 355 -4.99 16.86 4.47
N PRO A 356 -4.20 15.89 4.96
CA PRO A 356 -4.35 14.51 4.54
C PRO A 356 -5.72 13.93 4.93
N LEU A 357 -6.15 12.89 4.20
CA LEU A 357 -7.28 12.05 4.61
C LEU A 357 -6.89 11.19 5.83
N PRO A 358 -7.90 10.78 6.65
CA PRO A 358 -7.75 9.74 7.66
C PRO A 358 -7.04 8.50 7.12
N LEU A 359 -6.30 7.82 7.99
CA LEU A 359 -5.33 6.82 7.58
C LEU A 359 -5.97 5.43 7.47
N ALA A 360 -6.10 4.92 6.26
CA ALA A 360 -6.46 3.51 5.99
C ALA A 360 -5.20 2.64 5.79
N THR A 361 -5.36 1.32 5.80
CA THR A 361 -4.27 0.32 5.73
C THR A 361 -3.37 0.50 4.52
N VAL A 362 -3.96 0.63 3.32
CA VAL A 362 -3.23 0.77 2.06
C VAL A 362 -2.37 2.05 2.09
N GLU A 363 -2.92 3.14 2.60
CA GLU A 363 -2.19 4.41 2.70
C GLU A 363 -1.09 4.36 3.78
N LEU A 364 -1.31 3.65 4.89
CA LEU A 364 -0.26 3.37 5.89
C LEU A 364 0.91 2.61 5.25
N GLN A 365 0.65 1.52 4.53
CA GLN A 365 1.70 0.71 3.90
C GLN A 365 2.48 1.53 2.84
N LYS A 366 1.77 2.29 1.99
CA LYS A 366 2.40 3.16 0.98
C LYS A 366 3.29 4.21 1.61
N GLN A 367 2.80 4.91 2.64
CA GLN A 367 3.55 6.01 3.25
C GLN A 367 4.68 5.49 4.14
N ALA A 368 4.52 4.36 4.82
CA ALA A 368 5.61 3.71 5.56
C ALA A 368 6.74 3.30 4.61
N SER A 369 6.43 2.70 3.46
CA SER A 369 7.44 2.36 2.44
C SER A 369 8.10 3.61 1.85
N ARG A 370 7.30 4.62 1.46
CA ARG A 370 7.79 5.83 0.78
C ARG A 370 8.55 6.79 1.69
N ARG A 371 8.09 6.99 2.93
CA ARG A 371 8.59 8.01 3.86
C ARG A 371 9.45 7.43 4.97
N LEU A 372 9.09 6.25 5.48
CA LEU A 372 9.81 5.59 6.58
C LEU A 372 10.76 4.50 6.10
N ARG A 373 10.75 4.12 4.82
CA ARG A 373 11.57 3.01 4.30
C ARG A 373 11.32 1.68 5.04
N ILE A 374 10.11 1.50 5.57
CA ILE A 374 9.68 0.25 6.22
C ILE A 374 8.91 -0.55 5.18
N ALA A 375 9.28 -1.81 4.95
CA ALA A 375 8.56 -2.69 4.02
C ALA A 375 7.10 -2.89 4.46
N SER A 376 6.20 -3.22 3.53
CA SER A 376 4.76 -3.30 3.84
C SER A 376 4.44 -4.39 4.87
N GLU A 377 5.08 -5.55 4.77
CA GLU A 377 4.96 -6.62 5.76
C GLU A 377 5.42 -6.15 7.14
N ARG A 378 6.62 -5.60 7.24
CA ARG A 378 7.17 -5.09 8.50
C ARG A 378 6.29 -3.99 9.09
N THR A 379 5.70 -3.15 8.23
CA THR A 379 4.74 -2.11 8.64
C THR A 379 3.53 -2.74 9.31
N MET A 380 2.94 -3.78 8.71
CA MET A 380 1.79 -4.47 9.30
C MET A 380 2.16 -5.19 10.60
N GLU A 381 3.31 -5.85 10.69
CA GLU A 381 3.80 -6.47 11.93
C GLU A 381 3.97 -5.45 13.07
N VAL A 382 4.53 -4.29 12.75
CA VAL A 382 4.77 -3.21 13.73
C VAL A 382 3.43 -2.60 14.16
N ALA A 383 2.53 -2.29 13.22
CA ALA A 383 1.22 -1.74 13.52
C ALA A 383 0.38 -2.71 14.37
N GLU A 384 0.43 -4.00 14.05
CA GLU A 384 -0.18 -5.08 14.82
C GLU A 384 0.32 -5.10 16.27
N ARG A 385 1.64 -4.97 16.49
CA ARG A 385 2.20 -4.86 17.86
C ARG A 385 1.77 -3.59 18.58
N LEU A 386 1.69 -2.45 17.88
CA LEU A 386 1.19 -1.19 18.45
C LEU A 386 -0.28 -1.31 18.87
N TYR A 387 -1.12 -1.96 18.06
CA TYR A 387 -2.51 -2.25 18.37
C TYR A 387 -2.64 -3.18 19.59
N GLN A 388 -1.86 -4.26 19.64
CA GLN A 388 -1.83 -5.18 20.78
C GLN A 388 -1.33 -4.52 22.07
N GLY A 389 -0.48 -3.48 21.96
CA GLY A 389 -0.07 -2.62 23.07
C GLY A 389 -1.11 -1.56 23.47
N GLY A 390 -2.21 -1.44 22.73
CA GLY A 390 -3.27 -0.46 22.94
C GLY A 390 -2.91 0.97 22.53
N TYR A 391 -1.88 1.15 21.69
CA TYR A 391 -1.41 2.49 21.26
C TYR A 391 -2.15 3.04 20.05
N ILE A 392 -2.63 2.16 19.17
CA ILE A 392 -3.39 2.54 17.97
C ILE A 392 -4.67 1.72 17.86
N SER A 393 -5.62 2.19 17.05
CA SER A 393 -6.76 1.38 16.60
C SER A 393 -6.32 0.25 15.68
N TYR A 394 -7.23 -0.69 15.41
CA TYR A 394 -6.96 -1.86 14.58
C TYR A 394 -6.40 -1.47 13.21
N PRO A 395 -5.23 -1.99 12.80
CA PRO A 395 -4.49 -1.47 11.66
C PRO A 395 -4.90 -2.07 10.31
N ARG A 396 -5.93 -2.94 10.28
CA ARG A 396 -6.49 -3.55 9.06
C ARG A 396 -7.91 -3.04 8.83
N THR A 397 -7.99 -1.86 8.25
CA THR A 397 -9.23 -1.18 7.88
C THR A 397 -9.14 -0.56 6.47
N GLU A 398 -10.25 -0.56 5.75
CA GLU A 398 -10.42 0.19 4.49
C GLU A 398 -10.99 1.60 4.73
N THR A 399 -11.40 1.92 5.97
CA THR A 399 -12.08 3.17 6.33
C THR A 399 -11.15 4.36 6.32
N ASP A 400 -11.52 5.39 5.55
CA ASP A 400 -10.77 6.65 5.37
C ASP A 400 -11.57 7.90 5.79
N ARG A 401 -12.53 7.71 6.70
CA ARG A 401 -13.39 8.75 7.28
C ARG A 401 -13.64 8.52 8.77
N PHE A 402 -13.69 9.60 9.55
CA PHE A 402 -14.15 9.53 10.95
C PHE A 402 -15.63 9.92 11.04
N ASP A 403 -16.28 9.53 12.14
CA ASP A 403 -17.55 10.14 12.52
C ASP A 403 -17.33 11.62 12.85
N THR A 404 -18.08 12.49 12.18
CA THR A 404 -18.01 13.95 12.32
C THR A 404 -19.29 14.52 12.95
N SER A 405 -20.14 13.68 13.52
CA SER A 405 -21.21 14.08 14.44
C SER A 405 -20.63 14.81 15.66
N ASP A 406 -21.48 15.52 16.42
CA ASP A 406 -21.04 16.22 17.64
C ASP A 406 -20.30 15.29 18.62
N LYS A 407 -20.82 14.06 18.77
CA LYS A 407 -20.19 13.01 19.59
C LYS A 407 -18.84 12.59 18.99
N GLY A 408 -18.80 12.31 17.68
CA GLY A 408 -17.56 11.95 16.99
C GLY A 408 -16.47 13.03 17.11
N VAL A 409 -16.85 14.31 16.99
CA VAL A 409 -15.93 15.44 17.17
C VAL A 409 -15.43 15.55 18.62
N GLU A 410 -16.29 15.35 19.61
CA GLU A 410 -15.89 15.32 21.02
C GLU A 410 -14.89 14.19 21.28
N GLU A 411 -15.13 13.00 20.73
CA GLU A 411 -14.20 11.87 20.82
C GLU A 411 -12.84 12.17 20.17
N LEU A 412 -12.85 12.77 18.98
CA LEU A 412 -11.61 13.19 18.30
C LEU A 412 -10.82 14.20 19.13
N ARG A 413 -11.49 15.17 19.76
CA ARG A 413 -10.84 16.14 20.66
C ARG A 413 -10.24 15.46 21.89
N ALA A 414 -10.92 14.47 22.46
CA ALA A 414 -10.36 13.68 23.56
C ALA A 414 -9.10 12.92 23.14
N LEU A 415 -9.09 12.32 21.94
CA LEU A 415 -7.91 11.64 21.39
C LEU A 415 -6.76 12.61 21.10
N VAL A 416 -7.04 13.83 20.63
CA VAL A 416 -6.05 14.90 20.47
C VAL A 416 -5.46 15.29 21.84
N ALA A 417 -6.29 15.40 22.88
CA ALA A 417 -5.84 15.78 24.22
C ALA A 417 -4.84 14.76 24.80
N LEU A 418 -5.03 13.47 24.53
CA LEU A 418 -4.09 12.42 24.94
C LEU A 418 -2.67 12.62 24.38
N GLN A 419 -2.50 13.40 23.31
CA GLN A 419 -1.18 13.63 22.68
C GLN A 419 -0.46 14.88 23.19
N GLY A 420 -1.04 15.61 24.16
CA GLY A 420 -0.53 16.89 24.66
C GLY A 420 0.84 16.83 25.35
N ASP A 421 1.15 15.70 26.00
CA ASP A 421 2.37 15.56 26.80
C ASP A 421 3.64 15.20 25.99
N ASP A 422 3.53 14.91 24.68
CA ASP A 422 4.70 14.57 23.86
C ASP A 422 5.51 15.81 23.48
N ALA A 423 6.81 15.81 23.75
CA ALA A 423 7.69 16.95 23.49
C ALA A 423 7.79 17.37 22.01
N ARG A 424 7.46 16.49 21.06
CA ARG A 424 7.66 16.71 19.61
C ARG A 424 6.45 17.27 18.89
N TRP A 425 5.24 17.10 19.44
CA TRP A 425 3.98 17.55 18.83
C TRP A 425 2.91 18.00 19.83
N GLY A 426 3.14 17.84 21.13
CA GLY A 426 2.18 18.16 22.18
C GLY A 426 1.72 19.63 22.17
N ALA A 427 2.65 20.55 21.91
CA ALA A 427 2.32 21.97 21.70
C ALA A 427 1.30 22.18 20.57
N PHE A 428 1.42 21.43 19.46
CA PHE A 428 0.46 21.46 18.36
C PHE A 428 -0.89 20.85 18.77
N ALA A 429 -0.88 19.75 19.52
CA ALA A 429 -2.09 19.14 20.05
C ALA A 429 -2.87 20.11 20.98
N HIS A 430 -2.18 20.83 21.86
CA HIS A 430 -2.79 21.87 22.69
C HIS A 430 -3.33 23.04 21.86
N ALA A 431 -2.61 23.46 20.81
CA ALA A 431 -3.05 24.52 19.92
C ALA A 431 -4.31 24.14 19.12
N LEU A 432 -4.49 22.87 18.75
CA LEU A 432 -5.74 22.38 18.13
C LEU A 432 -6.95 22.60 19.06
N LEU A 433 -6.77 22.34 20.36
CA LEU A 433 -7.84 22.42 21.35
C LEU A 433 -8.07 23.84 21.91
N SER A 434 -7.19 24.80 21.59
CA SER A 434 -7.22 26.17 22.11
C SER A 434 -7.72 27.15 21.04
N PRO A 435 -8.98 27.61 21.09
CA PRO A 435 -9.57 28.47 20.06
C PRO A 435 -8.86 29.82 19.89
N ALA A 436 -8.18 30.29 20.94
CA ALA A 436 -7.61 31.64 21.03
C ALA A 436 -6.32 31.85 20.21
N GLN A 437 -5.64 30.79 19.74
CA GLN A 437 -4.29 30.93 19.17
C GLN A 437 -4.21 30.97 17.64
N GLY A 438 -5.31 30.77 16.90
CA GLY A 438 -5.41 31.08 15.45
C GLY A 438 -4.54 30.27 14.47
N ILE A 439 -3.46 29.62 14.91
CA ILE A 439 -2.42 28.98 14.09
C ILE A 439 -2.77 27.52 13.72
N ALA A 440 -3.55 26.82 14.55
CA ALA A 440 -3.81 25.39 14.38
C ALA A 440 -5.22 24.95 14.84
N GLY A 441 -6.20 25.85 14.90
CA GLY A 441 -7.51 25.51 15.48
C GLY A 441 -8.14 24.24 14.90
N PHE A 442 -8.75 23.41 15.77
CA PHE A 442 -9.37 22.15 15.39
C PHE A 442 -10.40 22.33 14.26
N GLU A 443 -10.29 21.50 13.24
CA GLU A 443 -11.25 21.37 12.16
C GLU A 443 -11.51 19.88 11.92
N ALA A 444 -12.78 19.50 11.79
CA ALA A 444 -13.17 18.11 11.58
C ALA A 444 -12.37 17.48 10.42
N PRO A 445 -11.91 16.22 10.56
CA PRO A 445 -11.22 15.52 9.49
C PRO A 445 -12.03 15.50 8.18
N ARG A 446 -11.31 15.54 7.05
CA ARG A 446 -11.92 15.36 5.73
C ARG A 446 -12.43 13.92 5.62
N ALA A 447 -13.55 13.72 4.93
CA ALA A 447 -14.08 12.39 4.62
C ALA A 447 -13.51 11.89 3.28
N GLY A 448 -12.91 10.70 3.30
CA GLY A 448 -12.57 9.96 2.09
C GLY A 448 -13.77 9.19 1.51
N ARG A 449 -13.52 8.20 0.66
CA ARG A 449 -14.57 7.48 -0.09
C ARG A 449 -14.94 6.12 0.49
N CYS A 450 -14.13 5.57 1.38
CA CYS A 450 -14.20 4.19 1.81
C CYS A 450 -14.62 4.08 3.29
N ASP A 451 -15.44 3.06 3.58
CA ASP A 451 -15.95 2.76 4.92
C ASP A 451 -16.29 1.27 4.98
N ASP A 452 -15.53 0.50 5.75
CA ASP A 452 -15.74 -0.94 5.95
C ASP A 452 -16.88 -1.25 6.94
N ARG A 453 -17.43 -0.22 7.61
CA ARG A 453 -18.47 -0.31 8.64
C ARG A 453 -18.11 -1.20 9.83
N ALA A 454 -16.83 -1.53 9.99
CA ALA A 454 -16.31 -2.37 11.06
C ALA A 454 -15.34 -1.60 11.96
N HIS A 455 -14.44 -0.84 11.35
CA HIS A 455 -13.33 -0.17 12.01
C HIS A 455 -13.26 1.31 11.65
N PRO A 456 -12.90 2.19 12.62
CA PRO A 456 -12.51 3.55 12.31
C PRO A 456 -11.14 3.58 11.62
N PRO A 457 -10.74 4.71 11.01
CA PRO A 457 -9.40 4.88 10.47
C PRO A 457 -8.32 4.61 11.53
N ILE A 458 -7.10 4.30 11.08
CA ILE A 458 -5.94 4.06 11.95
C ILE A 458 -5.55 5.35 12.66
N HIS A 459 -5.62 5.35 13.99
CA HIS A 459 -5.38 6.53 14.83
C HIS A 459 -4.78 6.15 16.20
N PRO A 460 -4.09 7.08 16.89
CA PRO A 460 -3.59 6.82 18.22
C PRO A 460 -4.74 6.74 19.23
N THR A 461 -4.76 5.69 20.03
CA THR A 461 -5.79 5.44 21.07
C THR A 461 -5.26 5.69 22.48
N LYS A 462 -3.93 5.76 22.62
CA LYS A 462 -3.22 6.02 23.87
C LYS A 462 -1.91 6.76 23.59
N ALA A 463 -1.47 7.60 24.53
CA ALA A 463 -0.12 8.15 24.54
C ALA A 463 0.93 7.07 24.86
N ALA A 464 2.01 7.02 24.09
CA ALA A 464 3.15 6.18 24.42
C ALA A 464 4.09 6.94 25.38
N PRO A 465 4.35 6.43 26.61
CA PRO A 465 5.30 7.07 27.52
C PRO A 465 6.71 7.10 26.89
N PRO A 466 7.51 8.16 27.15
CA PRO A 466 8.88 8.26 26.63
C PRO A 466 9.71 7.00 26.90
N GLY A 467 10.44 6.52 25.90
CA GLY A 467 11.29 5.33 25.99
C GLY A 467 10.56 3.98 25.91
N THR A 468 9.22 3.96 25.81
CA THR A 468 8.46 2.70 25.72
C THR A 468 8.51 2.08 24.32
N LEU A 469 8.54 2.91 23.28
CA LEU A 469 8.65 2.49 21.87
C LEU A 469 10.05 2.81 21.36
N SER A 470 10.58 2.00 20.45
CA SER A 470 11.89 2.23 19.82
C SER A 470 11.91 1.73 18.37
N GLY A 471 12.92 2.17 17.61
CA GLY A 471 13.12 1.70 16.22
C GLY A 471 11.90 1.94 15.33
N ASP A 472 11.48 0.92 14.59
CA ASP A 472 10.34 1.03 13.68
C ASP A 472 9.00 1.25 14.40
N GLU A 473 8.84 0.77 15.64
CA GLU A 473 7.62 1.00 16.43
C GLU A 473 7.42 2.47 16.75
N GLU A 474 8.48 3.14 17.21
CA GLU A 474 8.42 4.57 17.49
C GLU A 474 8.19 5.37 16.20
N ARG A 475 8.91 5.04 15.12
CA ARG A 475 8.82 5.75 13.83
C ARG A 475 7.43 5.63 13.19
N LEU A 476 6.82 4.45 13.26
CA LEU A 476 5.48 4.22 12.72
C LEU A 476 4.41 4.88 13.60
N TYR A 477 4.54 4.78 14.93
CA TYR A 477 3.64 5.46 15.87
C TYR A 477 3.69 6.99 15.71
N GLU A 478 4.89 7.60 15.64
CA GLU A 478 5.06 9.03 15.37
C GLU A 478 4.34 9.45 14.08
N TYR A 479 4.49 8.66 13.01
CA TYR A 479 3.81 8.95 11.74
C TYR A 479 2.27 8.91 11.91
N ILE A 480 1.73 7.89 12.58
CA ILE A 480 0.29 7.74 12.82
C ILE A 480 -0.25 8.91 13.64
N VAL A 481 0.45 9.31 14.72
CA VAL A 481 0.05 10.44 15.57
C VAL A 481 0.08 11.75 14.79
N ARG A 482 1.19 12.07 14.12
CA ARG A 482 1.32 13.31 13.35
C ARG A 482 0.30 13.36 12.20
N ARG A 483 -0.01 12.23 11.56
CA ARG A 483 -1.05 12.11 10.54
C ARG A 483 -2.44 12.40 11.13
N PHE A 484 -2.75 11.82 12.28
CA PHE A 484 -4.02 12.06 12.98
C PHE A 484 -4.18 13.54 13.37
N LEU A 485 -3.18 14.15 14.01
CA LEU A 485 -3.20 15.57 14.35
C LEU A 485 -3.34 16.47 13.11
N ALA A 486 -2.67 16.12 12.01
CA ALA A 486 -2.80 16.82 10.74
C ALA A 486 -4.23 16.74 10.16
N CYS A 487 -4.90 15.58 10.26
CA CYS A 487 -6.30 15.43 9.84
C CYS A 487 -7.25 16.33 10.65
N CYS A 488 -6.99 16.51 11.95
CA CYS A 488 -7.78 17.36 12.86
C CYS A 488 -7.43 18.86 12.77
N SER A 489 -6.47 19.26 11.93
CA SER A 489 -6.02 20.64 11.73
C SER A 489 -6.73 21.30 10.55
N ARG A 490 -6.44 22.59 10.32
CA ARG A 490 -6.80 23.31 9.08
C ARG A 490 -5.87 22.97 7.92
N ASP A 491 -6.37 23.17 6.71
CA ASP A 491 -5.57 23.19 5.47
C ASP A 491 -4.45 24.25 5.53
N ALA A 492 -3.39 24.04 4.76
CA ALA A 492 -2.41 25.09 4.51
C ALA A 492 -2.92 26.02 3.41
N THR A 493 -2.69 27.34 3.56
CA THR A 493 -3.10 28.35 2.58
C THR A 493 -1.92 29.20 2.14
N GLY A 494 -1.98 29.68 0.90
CA GLY A 494 -0.92 30.49 0.30
C GLY A 494 -1.46 31.38 -0.82
N GLN A 495 -0.64 32.34 -1.22
CA GLN A 495 -0.87 33.20 -2.36
C GLN A 495 0.02 32.75 -3.52
N GLN A 496 -0.59 32.23 -4.59
CA GLN A 496 0.12 31.91 -5.82
C GLN A 496 0.05 33.12 -6.76
N THR A 497 1.19 33.68 -7.11
CA THR A 497 1.31 34.72 -8.13
C THR A 497 1.72 34.10 -9.46
N THR A 498 0.99 34.35 -10.53
CA THR A 498 1.30 33.89 -11.89
C THR A 498 1.55 35.10 -12.77
N ALA A 499 2.72 35.16 -13.41
CA ALA A 499 3.06 36.17 -14.40
C ALA A 499 3.10 35.52 -15.78
N SER A 500 2.40 36.13 -16.75
CA SER A 500 2.37 35.71 -18.14
C SER A 500 3.10 36.72 -19.01
N LEU A 501 4.14 36.24 -19.69
CA LEU A 501 4.94 36.98 -20.66
C LEU A 501 4.48 36.61 -22.06
N GLY A 502 4.03 37.59 -22.84
CA GLY A 502 3.76 37.46 -24.26
C GLY A 502 4.94 37.98 -25.07
N VAL A 503 5.38 37.20 -26.05
CA VAL A 503 6.30 37.63 -27.11
C VAL A 503 5.47 37.91 -28.34
N HIS A 504 5.50 39.14 -28.85
CA HIS A 504 4.65 39.62 -29.95
C HIS A 504 5.49 39.82 -31.21
N GLU A 505 4.92 39.60 -32.40
CA GLU A 505 5.67 39.75 -33.66
C GLU A 505 6.10 41.20 -33.95
N ALA A 506 5.31 42.16 -33.48
CA ALA A 506 5.59 43.58 -33.58
C ALA A 506 4.92 44.36 -32.44
N ALA A 507 5.43 45.55 -32.16
CA ALA A 507 4.83 46.47 -31.21
C ALA A 507 3.36 46.76 -31.54
N GLY A 508 2.48 46.68 -30.53
CA GLY A 508 1.06 46.97 -30.68
C GLY A 508 0.20 45.83 -31.24
N VAL A 509 0.79 44.69 -31.63
CA VAL A 509 0.01 43.50 -32.00
C VAL A 509 -0.70 42.96 -30.75
N PRO A 510 -2.03 42.72 -30.79
CA PRO A 510 -2.77 42.31 -29.60
C PRO A 510 -2.47 40.87 -29.16
N GLN A 511 -2.25 39.99 -30.14
CA GLN A 511 -2.02 38.57 -29.91
C GLN A 511 -0.51 38.26 -29.90
N PRO A 512 0.01 37.64 -28.84
CA PRO A 512 1.40 37.22 -28.83
C PRO A 512 1.60 36.06 -29.79
N LEU A 513 2.76 36.05 -30.43
CA LEU A 513 3.30 34.91 -31.17
C LEU A 513 3.37 33.68 -30.25
N GLU A 514 3.98 33.85 -29.08
CA GLU A 514 4.10 32.79 -28.08
C GLU A 514 3.97 33.35 -26.66
N ARG A 515 3.47 32.51 -25.74
CA ARG A 515 3.29 32.87 -24.32
C ARG A 515 4.14 32.01 -23.41
N PHE A 516 4.59 32.62 -22.33
CA PHE A 516 5.38 31.98 -21.29
C PHE A 516 4.86 32.35 -19.91
N THR A 517 4.97 31.42 -18.96
CA THR A 517 4.44 31.59 -17.60
C THR A 517 5.50 31.35 -16.54
N ALA A 518 5.56 32.24 -15.54
CA ALA A 518 6.28 32.07 -14.29
C ALA A 518 5.31 32.05 -13.10
N ARG A 519 5.57 31.22 -12.09
CA ARG A 519 4.69 31.05 -10.91
C ARG A 519 5.47 31.13 -9.62
N GLY A 520 5.09 32.04 -8.75
CA GLY A 520 5.52 32.10 -7.36
C GLY A 520 4.41 31.67 -6.40
N LEU A 521 4.80 31.18 -5.23
CA LEU A 521 3.94 30.84 -4.11
C LEU A 521 4.53 31.43 -2.82
N ARG A 522 3.72 32.18 -2.08
CA ARG A 522 3.97 32.58 -0.69
C ARG A 522 3.01 31.85 0.23
N ILE A 523 3.49 31.12 1.23
CA ILE A 523 2.63 30.43 2.18
C ILE A 523 2.13 31.47 3.20
N THR A 524 0.81 31.59 3.34
CA THR A 524 0.19 32.54 4.27
C THR A 524 -0.15 31.87 5.60
N HIS A 525 -0.52 30.60 5.59
CA HIS A 525 -0.81 29.81 6.78
C HIS A 525 -0.36 28.37 6.57
N ARG A 526 0.46 27.84 7.48
CA ARG A 526 1.01 26.49 7.37
C ARG A 526 0.02 25.40 7.75
N GLY A 527 -0.92 25.69 8.66
CA GLY A 527 -1.95 24.75 9.09
C GLY A 527 -1.36 23.40 9.51
N TYR A 528 -1.87 22.31 8.95
CA TYR A 528 -1.37 20.96 9.25
C TYR A 528 0.13 20.75 8.96
N LEU A 529 0.77 21.57 8.13
CA LEU A 529 2.19 21.44 7.81
C LEU A 529 3.08 21.74 9.03
N GLU A 530 2.59 22.39 10.08
CA GLU A 530 3.36 22.60 11.31
C GLU A 530 3.71 21.28 12.00
N VAL A 531 2.79 20.30 11.99
CA VAL A 531 3.03 18.97 12.58
C VAL A 531 3.49 17.93 11.56
N PHE A 532 3.22 18.16 10.26
CA PHE A 532 3.35 17.13 9.21
C PHE A 532 4.35 17.46 8.08
N SER A 533 5.09 18.57 8.17
CA SER A 533 6.06 19.01 7.13
C SER A 533 7.17 18.00 6.80
N ARG A 534 7.49 17.09 7.74
CA ARG A 534 8.44 15.98 7.54
C ARG A 534 7.98 14.99 6.47
N TYR A 535 6.67 14.83 6.29
CA TYR A 535 6.09 13.84 5.38
C TYR A 535 5.36 14.47 4.20
N ASP A 536 4.98 15.74 4.34
CA ASP A 536 4.32 16.51 3.31
C ASP A 536 4.92 17.91 3.18
N THR A 537 5.59 18.19 2.06
CA THR A 537 6.31 19.44 1.84
C THR A 537 5.51 20.39 0.95
N TRP A 538 5.51 21.67 1.30
CA TRP A 538 5.03 22.74 0.44
C TRP A 538 6.11 23.82 0.35
N SER A 539 6.74 23.96 -0.81
CA SER A 539 7.89 24.84 -0.99
C SER A 539 7.44 26.26 -1.30
N GLU A 540 7.98 27.21 -0.56
CA GLU A 540 7.77 28.64 -0.79
C GLU A 540 8.82 29.18 -1.76
N TRP A 541 8.37 29.89 -2.78
CA TRP A 541 9.24 30.64 -3.68
C TRP A 541 8.44 31.79 -4.28
N THR A 542 8.82 33.03 -4.04
CA THR A 542 8.07 34.19 -4.53
C THR A 542 8.71 34.82 -5.75
N LEU A 543 7.91 35.25 -6.73
CA LEU A 543 8.39 36.10 -7.81
C LEU A 543 9.01 37.40 -7.25
N PRO A 544 10.07 37.96 -7.85
CA PRO A 544 10.65 39.23 -7.44
C PRO A 544 9.64 40.38 -7.42
N ALA A 545 9.89 41.39 -6.57
CA ALA A 545 8.95 42.49 -6.37
C ALA A 545 8.61 43.26 -7.65
N TRP A 546 9.59 43.47 -8.54
CA TRP A 546 9.42 44.15 -9.82
C TRP A 546 8.40 43.45 -10.73
N LEU A 547 8.34 42.11 -10.67
CA LEU A 547 7.43 41.30 -11.50
C LEU A 547 6.04 41.10 -10.87
N ARG A 548 5.87 41.47 -9.59
CA ARG A 548 4.58 41.36 -8.88
C ARG A 548 3.71 42.60 -9.01
N GLN A 549 4.15 43.59 -9.79
CA GLN A 549 3.41 44.83 -10.02
C GLN A 549 2.21 44.58 -10.95
N ALA A 550 1.16 45.41 -10.84
CA ALA A 550 -0.04 45.28 -11.67
C ALA A 550 0.24 45.56 -13.17
N THR A 551 1.24 46.38 -13.44
CA THR A 551 1.72 46.68 -14.79
C THR A 551 3.24 46.73 -14.73
N VAL A 552 3.90 46.04 -15.65
CA VAL A 552 5.35 46.07 -15.81
C VAL A 552 5.61 46.62 -17.21
N ALA A 553 6.28 47.77 -17.33
CA ALA A 553 6.57 48.33 -18.65
C ALA A 553 7.66 47.50 -19.34
N PRO A 554 7.68 47.42 -20.68
CA PRO A 554 8.71 46.67 -21.41
C PRO A 554 10.15 47.05 -21.01
N ARG A 555 10.40 48.35 -20.77
CA ARG A 555 11.69 48.90 -20.31
C ARG A 555 12.11 48.55 -18.88
N ASP A 556 11.22 47.94 -18.09
CA ASP A 556 11.47 47.62 -16.68
C ASP A 556 12.11 46.22 -16.50
N PHE A 557 12.23 45.45 -17.58
CA PHE A 557 12.88 44.14 -17.58
C PHE A 557 13.63 43.90 -18.89
N CYS A 558 14.56 42.94 -18.87
CA CYS A 558 15.24 42.50 -20.09
C CYS A 558 15.40 40.98 -20.10
N VAL A 559 15.56 40.41 -21.30
CA VAL A 559 15.89 39.00 -21.46
C VAL A 559 17.34 38.79 -21.03
N ALA A 560 17.52 38.01 -19.97
CA ALA A 560 18.84 37.56 -19.56
C ALA A 560 19.30 36.41 -20.45
N GLU A 561 18.38 35.55 -20.87
CA GLU A 561 18.69 34.37 -21.66
C GLU A 561 17.44 33.82 -22.37
N LEU A 562 17.61 33.37 -23.61
CA LEU A 562 16.61 32.64 -24.39
C LEU A 562 17.25 31.37 -24.94
N ARG A 563 16.71 30.20 -24.58
CA ARG A 563 17.26 28.89 -24.99
C ARG A 563 16.22 28.02 -25.65
N LEU A 564 16.62 27.33 -26.72
CA LEU A 564 15.93 26.14 -27.22
C LEU A 564 16.51 24.91 -26.51
N VAL A 565 15.78 24.36 -25.56
CA VAL A 565 16.23 23.21 -24.77
C VAL A 565 15.80 21.92 -25.44
N ALA A 566 16.77 21.13 -25.90
CA ALA A 566 16.56 19.75 -26.32
C ALA A 566 16.55 18.83 -25.11
N SER A 567 15.63 17.87 -25.08
CA SER A 567 15.49 16.87 -24.01
C SER A 567 14.91 15.59 -24.57
N TRP A 568 14.86 14.54 -23.76
CA TRP A 568 14.36 13.23 -24.15
C TRP A 568 13.25 12.76 -23.25
N THR A 569 12.28 12.03 -23.80
CA THR A 569 11.32 11.30 -22.97
C THR A 569 12.04 10.22 -22.16
N GLU A 570 11.57 10.00 -20.93
CA GLU A 570 12.14 9.00 -20.02
C GLU A 570 11.20 7.80 -19.87
N PRO A 571 11.74 6.57 -19.76
CA PRO A 571 10.92 5.40 -19.51
C PRO A 571 10.28 5.47 -18.11
N PRO A 572 9.11 4.85 -17.90
CA PRO A 572 8.53 4.75 -16.58
C PRO A 572 9.47 3.98 -15.64
N PRO A 573 9.68 4.45 -14.40
CA PRO A 573 10.54 3.73 -13.47
C PRO A 573 9.92 2.39 -13.08
N LEU A 574 10.77 1.42 -12.74
CA LEU A 574 10.36 0.17 -12.10
C LEU A 574 9.51 0.47 -10.85
N LEU A 575 8.59 -0.43 -10.53
CA LEU A 575 7.69 -0.25 -9.39
C LEU A 575 8.49 -0.27 -8.08
N SER A 576 8.33 0.78 -7.28
CA SER A 576 8.63 0.68 -5.85
C SER A 576 7.53 -0.14 -5.16
N GLU A 577 7.76 -0.51 -3.90
CA GLU A 577 6.75 -1.21 -3.10
C GLU A 577 5.47 -0.38 -2.92
N ALA A 578 5.60 0.93 -2.71
CA ALA A 578 4.44 1.82 -2.68
C ALA A 578 3.68 1.87 -4.02
N ASP A 579 4.37 1.75 -5.15
CA ASP A 579 3.73 1.74 -6.48
C ASP A 579 3.04 0.41 -6.77
N LEU A 580 3.63 -0.72 -6.34
CA LEU A 580 3.00 -2.03 -6.46
C LEU A 580 1.75 -2.14 -5.56
N ILE A 581 1.81 -1.64 -4.32
CA ILE A 581 0.62 -1.55 -3.44
C ILE A 581 -0.47 -0.73 -4.11
N ALA A 582 -0.13 0.44 -4.66
CA ALA A 582 -1.09 1.30 -5.34
C ALA A 582 -1.70 0.62 -6.59
N ALA A 583 -0.90 -0.11 -7.36
CA ALA A 583 -1.39 -0.85 -8.52
C ALA A 583 -2.32 -2.00 -8.12
N MET A 584 -1.98 -2.78 -7.08
CA MET A 584 -2.82 -3.86 -6.57
C MET A 584 -4.17 -3.34 -6.07
N ASP A 585 -4.16 -2.27 -5.27
CA ASP A 585 -5.36 -1.59 -4.76
C ASP A 585 -6.23 -1.04 -5.91
N GLN A 586 -5.62 -0.35 -6.89
CA GLN A 586 -6.33 0.16 -8.07
C GLN A 586 -7.01 -0.95 -8.89
N HIS A 587 -6.40 -2.13 -8.95
CA HIS A 587 -6.95 -3.28 -9.66
C HIS A 587 -7.88 -4.16 -8.81
N GLY A 588 -8.09 -3.82 -7.54
CA GLY A 588 -8.99 -4.56 -6.64
C GLY A 588 -8.47 -5.98 -6.34
N ILE A 589 -7.16 -6.14 -6.18
CA ILE A 589 -6.55 -7.40 -5.75
C ILE A 589 -5.77 -7.23 -4.45
N GLY A 590 -5.82 -8.23 -3.59
CA GLY A 590 -5.23 -8.16 -2.25
C GLY A 590 -6.06 -7.33 -1.28
N THR A 591 -7.40 -7.30 -1.42
CA THR A 591 -8.31 -6.65 -0.46
C THR A 591 -8.17 -7.23 0.94
N ASP A 592 -8.82 -6.61 1.92
CA ASP A 592 -8.84 -7.08 3.32
C ASP A 592 -7.42 -7.12 3.93
N ALA A 593 -6.59 -6.12 3.58
CA ALA A 593 -5.22 -5.94 4.04
C ALA A 593 -4.26 -7.12 3.73
N THR A 594 -4.48 -7.85 2.63
CA THR A 594 -3.64 -8.99 2.21
C THR A 594 -2.51 -8.62 1.23
N ILE A 595 -2.48 -7.39 0.70
CA ILE A 595 -1.44 -6.89 -0.24
C ILE A 595 -0.01 -7.23 0.22
N ALA A 596 0.33 -6.93 1.48
CA ALA A 596 1.67 -7.15 2.02
C ALA A 596 2.12 -8.62 1.97
N GLU A 597 1.19 -9.55 2.20
CA GLU A 597 1.46 -10.99 2.16
C GLU A 597 1.82 -11.44 0.74
N HIS A 598 1.06 -11.00 -0.26
CA HIS A 598 1.30 -11.38 -1.65
C HIS A 598 2.60 -10.78 -2.20
N ILE A 599 2.93 -9.54 -1.82
CA ILE A 599 4.21 -8.89 -2.16
C ILE A 599 5.38 -9.63 -1.51
N LYS A 600 5.23 -10.09 -0.25
CA LYS A 600 6.24 -10.94 0.39
C LYS A 600 6.41 -12.26 -0.38
N LYS A 601 5.30 -12.89 -0.77
CA LYS A 601 5.32 -14.20 -1.42
C LYS A 601 6.11 -14.22 -2.72
N ILE A 602 5.93 -13.23 -3.59
CA ILE A 602 6.68 -13.14 -4.86
C ILE A 602 8.18 -12.90 -4.65
N GLN A 603 8.58 -12.30 -3.52
CA GLN A 603 9.98 -12.16 -3.11
C GLN A 603 10.55 -13.46 -2.54
N GLU A 604 9.83 -14.13 -1.62
CA GLU A 604 10.22 -15.44 -1.05
C GLU A 604 10.42 -16.50 -2.13
N ARG A 605 9.58 -16.47 -3.17
CA ARG A 605 9.65 -17.37 -4.33
C ARG A 605 10.70 -16.98 -5.36
N GLN A 606 11.48 -15.92 -5.09
CA GLN A 606 12.53 -15.43 -5.98
C GLN A 606 12.01 -15.12 -7.40
N TYR A 607 10.77 -14.66 -7.51
CA TYR A 607 10.23 -14.16 -8.77
C TYR A 607 10.61 -12.71 -9.02
N VAL A 608 10.82 -11.95 -7.94
CA VAL A 608 11.29 -10.57 -7.97
C VAL A 608 12.37 -10.36 -6.92
N MET A 609 13.23 -9.37 -7.12
CA MET A 609 14.14 -8.84 -6.12
C MET A 609 13.97 -7.34 -5.96
N LYS A 610 14.24 -6.84 -4.76
CA LYS A 610 14.36 -5.40 -4.51
C LYS A 610 15.80 -4.96 -4.81
N GLN A 611 15.96 -4.03 -5.73
CA GLN A 611 17.24 -3.39 -6.03
C GLN A 611 17.18 -1.90 -5.68
N ALA A 612 18.19 -1.41 -4.95
CA ALA A 612 18.35 0.02 -4.73
C ALA A 612 18.80 0.68 -6.03
N VAL A 613 17.89 1.37 -6.71
CA VAL A 613 18.22 2.11 -7.93
C VAL A 613 18.52 3.54 -7.50
N ARG A 614 19.76 3.99 -7.66
CA ARG A 614 20.10 5.42 -7.57
C ARG A 614 19.26 6.14 -8.63
N ALA A 615 18.57 7.21 -8.25
CA ALA A 615 17.90 8.05 -9.23
C ALA A 615 18.96 8.46 -10.26
N ALA A 616 18.74 8.16 -11.54
CA ALA A 616 19.59 8.70 -12.57
C ALA A 616 19.50 10.22 -12.44
N HIS A 617 20.64 10.86 -12.16
CA HIS A 617 20.73 12.28 -12.33
C HIS A 617 20.50 12.54 -13.82
N SER A 618 19.64 13.52 -14.15
CA SER A 618 19.78 14.21 -15.42
C SER A 618 21.17 14.81 -15.39
N GLU A 619 22.13 14.16 -16.05
CA GLU A 619 23.39 14.79 -16.42
C GLU A 619 23.00 15.91 -17.39
N ASP A 620 22.75 17.09 -16.82
CA ASP A 620 23.00 18.31 -17.55
C ASP A 620 24.52 18.29 -17.80
N ALA A 621 24.89 18.08 -19.06
CA ALA A 621 26.26 18.15 -19.53
C ALA A 621 26.74 19.60 -19.37
N ASP A 622 27.39 19.89 -18.24
CA ASP A 622 28.33 20.98 -18.15
C ASP A 622 29.67 20.42 -18.66
N ASP A 623 29.95 20.70 -19.94
CA ASP A 623 31.28 20.46 -20.51
C ASP A 623 32.32 21.28 -19.73
N GLU A 624 33.41 20.59 -19.41
CA GLU A 624 34.62 21.11 -18.79
C GLU A 624 35.35 22.04 -19.76
N ASP A 625 35.74 23.22 -19.28
CA ASP A 625 36.95 23.92 -19.72
C ASP A 625 37.35 24.93 -18.62
N GLU A 626 38.32 24.57 -17.77
CA GLU A 626 39.23 25.57 -17.20
C GLU A 626 40.56 24.94 -16.75
N GLU A 627 41.61 25.22 -17.53
CA GLU A 627 43.01 25.08 -17.15
C GLU A 627 43.35 26.00 -15.96
N GLY A 628 44.28 25.54 -15.12
CA GLY A 628 44.54 26.06 -13.78
C GLY A 628 45.18 27.44 -13.66
N ASN A 629 45.10 27.97 -12.43
CA ASN A 629 46.15 28.80 -11.85
C ASN A 629 46.10 28.73 -10.32
N GLU A 630 47.24 28.39 -9.71
CA GLU A 630 47.48 28.43 -8.26
C GLU A 630 47.81 29.86 -7.80
N GLY A 631 47.27 30.31 -6.66
CA GLY A 631 47.78 31.54 -6.03
C GLY A 631 46.94 32.17 -4.91
N ALA A 632 47.37 31.94 -3.67
CA ALA A 632 47.37 32.86 -2.52
C ALA A 632 46.06 33.36 -1.86
N GLY A 633 45.82 32.82 -0.65
CA GLY A 633 45.61 33.56 0.61
C GLY A 633 44.62 34.73 0.69
N GLY A 634 43.45 34.51 1.30
CA GLY A 634 42.57 35.59 1.77
C GLY A 634 41.42 35.11 2.65
N THR A 635 41.40 35.56 3.90
CA THR A 635 40.36 35.29 4.91
C THR A 635 39.03 35.95 4.54
N GLY A 636 37.96 35.17 4.34
CA GLY A 636 36.63 35.67 3.97
C GLY A 636 35.48 34.90 4.64
N ARG A 637 34.54 35.64 5.24
CA ARG A 637 33.32 35.20 5.95
C ARG A 637 32.43 34.21 5.16
N PRO A 638 31.64 33.36 5.84
CA PRO A 638 30.89 32.28 5.19
C PRO A 638 29.71 32.82 4.36
N ARG A 639 29.65 32.42 3.08
CA ARG A 639 28.49 32.57 2.18
C ARG A 639 27.30 31.74 2.70
N PRO A 640 26.04 32.18 2.47
CA PRO A 640 24.87 31.38 2.83
C PRO A 640 24.82 30.12 1.95
N ARG A 641 24.90 28.96 2.58
CA ARG A 641 24.62 27.66 1.95
C ARG A 641 23.16 27.68 1.49
N ASN A 642 22.92 27.90 0.20
CA ASN A 642 21.71 27.40 -0.45
C ASN A 642 21.60 25.91 -0.08
N GLY A 643 20.49 25.55 0.57
CA GLY A 643 20.25 24.20 1.05
C GLY A 643 20.28 23.22 -0.12
N ARG A 644 21.44 22.61 -0.35
CA ARG A 644 21.58 21.44 -1.20
C ARG A 644 20.73 20.38 -0.53
N ALA A 645 19.56 20.10 -1.11
CA ALA A 645 18.70 19.02 -0.66
C ALA A 645 19.59 17.77 -0.55
N THR A 646 19.69 17.21 0.66
CA THR A 646 20.37 15.94 0.86
C THR A 646 19.81 14.95 -0.16
N PRO A 647 20.65 14.28 -0.98
CA PRO A 647 20.15 13.37 -2.01
C PRO A 647 19.26 12.33 -1.33
N ALA A 648 18.01 12.27 -1.78
CA ALA A 648 17.04 11.33 -1.22
C ALA A 648 17.63 9.92 -1.35
N ALA A 649 17.73 9.21 -0.22
CA ALA A 649 18.24 7.85 -0.21
C ALA A 649 17.55 6.99 -1.28
N PRO A 650 18.30 6.16 -2.03
CA PRO A 650 17.78 5.44 -3.20
C PRO A 650 16.57 4.60 -2.82
N VAL A 651 15.50 4.70 -3.61
CA VAL A 651 14.27 3.93 -3.41
C VAL A 651 14.49 2.54 -3.97
N ALA A 652 14.31 1.52 -3.15
CA ALA A 652 14.32 0.14 -3.60
C ALA A 652 13.14 -0.13 -4.54
N ARG A 653 13.41 -0.74 -5.70
CA ARG A 653 12.42 -1.06 -6.73
C ARG A 653 12.46 -2.55 -7.07
N PHE A 654 11.32 -3.08 -7.50
CA PHE A 654 11.20 -4.46 -7.93
C PHE A 654 11.77 -4.66 -9.32
N VAL A 655 12.72 -5.59 -9.42
CA VAL A 655 13.25 -6.12 -10.67
C VAL A 655 12.78 -7.58 -10.77
N PRO A 656 12.06 -7.97 -11.83
CA PRO A 656 11.68 -9.35 -12.00
C PRO A 656 12.92 -10.21 -12.28
N MET A 657 13.01 -11.34 -11.59
CA MET A 657 14.06 -12.33 -11.85
C MET A 657 13.74 -13.11 -13.12
N LYS A 658 14.76 -13.79 -13.66
CA LYS A 658 14.67 -14.60 -14.88
C LYS A 658 13.50 -15.60 -14.86
N LEU A 659 13.28 -16.28 -13.73
CA LEU A 659 12.17 -17.22 -13.55
C LEU A 659 10.81 -16.51 -13.62
N GLY A 660 10.67 -15.35 -12.97
CA GLY A 660 9.43 -14.58 -12.99
C GLY A 660 9.05 -14.10 -14.39
N VAL A 661 10.02 -13.59 -15.15
CA VAL A 661 9.80 -13.16 -16.55
C VAL A 661 9.44 -14.36 -17.43
N ALA A 662 10.17 -15.48 -17.32
CA ALA A 662 9.91 -16.68 -18.10
C ALA A 662 8.51 -17.26 -17.85
N LEU A 663 8.04 -17.24 -16.60
CA LEU A 663 6.69 -17.68 -16.25
C LEU A 663 5.62 -16.78 -16.87
N MET A 664 5.77 -15.45 -16.79
CA MET A 664 4.81 -14.53 -17.40
C MET A 664 4.74 -14.71 -18.92
N GLU A 665 5.90 -14.73 -19.59
CA GLU A 665 5.92 -14.89 -21.04
C GLU A 665 5.36 -16.25 -21.48
N ALA A 666 5.64 -17.33 -20.74
CA ALA A 666 5.08 -18.63 -21.03
C ALA A 666 3.56 -18.66 -20.89
N PHE A 667 2.99 -18.00 -19.87
CA PHE A 667 1.55 -17.90 -19.71
C PHE A 667 0.91 -17.03 -20.81
N GLU A 668 1.52 -15.91 -21.18
CA GLU A 668 1.05 -15.09 -22.30
C GLU A 668 1.05 -15.85 -23.63
N ARG A 669 2.11 -16.63 -23.93
CA ARG A 669 2.16 -17.46 -25.15
C ARG A 669 1.15 -18.61 -25.15
N CYS A 670 0.74 -19.09 -23.98
CA CYS A 670 -0.37 -20.02 -23.84
C CYS A 670 -1.75 -19.33 -23.89
N GLU A 671 -1.80 -18.02 -24.15
CA GLU A 671 -3.02 -17.19 -24.14
C GLU A 671 -3.77 -17.25 -22.80
N LEU A 672 -3.01 -17.22 -21.70
CA LEU A 672 -3.55 -17.19 -20.35
C LEU A 672 -3.47 -15.78 -19.78
N SER A 673 -4.61 -15.26 -19.34
CA SER A 673 -4.72 -13.97 -18.67
C SER A 673 -4.47 -14.05 -17.15
N LEU A 674 -3.90 -15.15 -16.64
CA LEU A 674 -3.70 -15.32 -15.19
C LEU A 674 -2.64 -14.37 -14.60
N GLY A 675 -1.77 -13.78 -15.43
CA GLY A 675 -0.86 -12.70 -15.02
C GLY A 675 -1.53 -11.33 -14.94
N GLU A 676 -2.72 -11.18 -15.53
CA GLU A 676 -3.54 -9.97 -15.39
C GLU A 676 -4.43 -10.10 -14.13
N PRO A 677 -4.75 -8.99 -13.45
CA PRO A 677 -5.47 -9.02 -12.17
C PRO A 677 -6.97 -9.34 -12.29
N THR A 678 -7.52 -9.48 -13.50
CA THR A 678 -8.95 -9.55 -13.77
C THR A 678 -9.67 -10.70 -13.06
N LEU A 679 -9.17 -11.94 -13.21
CA LEU A 679 -9.80 -13.11 -12.58
C LEU A 679 -9.73 -13.03 -11.05
N ARG A 680 -8.62 -12.51 -10.51
CA ARG A 680 -8.46 -12.36 -9.05
C ARG A 680 -9.38 -11.27 -8.50
N ALA A 681 -9.51 -10.15 -9.19
CA ALA A 681 -10.42 -9.07 -8.81
C ALA A 681 -11.88 -9.56 -8.84
N GLU A 682 -12.26 -10.40 -9.82
CA GLU A 682 -13.57 -11.05 -9.85
C GLU A 682 -13.77 -11.97 -8.63
N GLN A 683 -12.75 -12.77 -8.28
CA GLN A 683 -12.79 -13.63 -7.10
C GLN A 683 -13.03 -12.81 -5.81
N GLU A 684 -12.27 -11.74 -5.58
CA GLU A 684 -12.41 -10.89 -4.39
C GLU A 684 -13.76 -10.14 -4.37
N ALA A 685 -14.23 -9.64 -5.52
CA ALA A 685 -15.55 -9.03 -5.63
C ALA A 685 -16.68 -10.03 -5.30
N ARG A 686 -16.59 -11.28 -5.76
CA ARG A 686 -17.57 -12.32 -5.42
C ARG A 686 -17.53 -12.69 -3.94
N GLN A 687 -16.36 -12.65 -3.30
CA GLN A 687 -16.24 -12.86 -1.85
C GLN A 687 -16.94 -11.74 -1.07
N LYS A 688 -16.76 -10.47 -1.47
CA LYS A 688 -17.51 -9.34 -0.86
C LYS A 688 -19.03 -9.51 -1.03
N ARG A 689 -19.50 -10.04 -2.16
CA ARG A 689 -20.92 -10.39 -2.35
C ARG A 689 -21.44 -11.47 -1.40
N ILE A 690 -20.60 -12.45 -1.03
CA ILE A 690 -20.97 -13.44 0.01
C ILE A 690 -21.19 -12.73 1.35
N VAL A 691 -20.26 -11.86 1.75
CA VAL A 691 -20.37 -11.07 2.99
C VAL A 691 -21.66 -10.25 3.02
N HIS A 692 -22.00 -9.60 1.91
CA HIS A 692 -23.24 -8.80 1.80
C HIS A 692 -24.52 -9.65 1.67
N GLY A 693 -24.42 -10.97 1.51
CA GLY A 693 -25.56 -11.87 1.32
C GLY A 693 -26.18 -11.81 -0.09
N GLU A 694 -25.43 -11.29 -1.07
CA GLU A 694 -25.84 -11.16 -2.48
C GLU A 694 -25.42 -12.37 -3.34
N ALA A 695 -24.65 -13.30 -2.76
CA ALA A 695 -24.21 -14.55 -3.35
C ALA A 695 -23.95 -15.59 -2.24
N THR A 696 -23.90 -16.87 -2.61
CA THR A 696 -23.53 -17.94 -1.67
C THR A 696 -22.19 -18.58 -2.01
N ALA A 697 -21.54 -19.21 -1.02
CA ALA A 697 -20.36 -20.03 -1.22
C ALA A 697 -20.62 -21.18 -2.21
N ARG A 698 -21.81 -21.79 -2.15
CA ARG A 698 -22.25 -22.90 -3.00
C ARG A 698 -22.32 -22.54 -4.48
N GLU A 699 -22.63 -21.28 -4.80
CA GLU A 699 -22.65 -20.77 -6.17
C GLU A 699 -21.27 -20.26 -6.61
N THR A 700 -20.56 -19.59 -5.70
CA THR A 700 -19.31 -18.90 -6.00
C THR A 700 -18.15 -19.86 -6.24
N LEU A 701 -18.00 -20.88 -5.41
CA LEU A 701 -16.87 -21.81 -5.46
C LEU A 701 -16.82 -22.57 -6.81
N PRO A 702 -17.89 -23.25 -7.29
CA PRO A 702 -17.84 -23.97 -8.56
C PRO A 702 -17.66 -23.04 -9.77
N ALA A 703 -18.17 -21.80 -9.71
CA ALA A 703 -18.00 -20.84 -10.79
C ALA A 703 -16.53 -20.45 -10.98
N LEU A 704 -15.83 -20.11 -9.89
CA LEU A 704 -14.42 -19.73 -9.96
C LEU A 704 -13.51 -20.91 -10.28
N LEU A 705 -13.78 -22.10 -9.71
CA LEU A 705 -13.02 -23.31 -10.04
C LEU A 705 -13.13 -23.71 -11.51
N ARG A 706 -14.28 -23.46 -12.17
CA ARG A 706 -14.42 -23.65 -13.62
C ARG A 706 -13.48 -22.75 -14.42
N SER A 707 -13.34 -21.47 -14.03
CA SER A 707 -12.40 -20.56 -14.70
C SER A 707 -10.94 -21.02 -14.54
N PHE A 708 -10.54 -21.44 -13.34
CA PHE A 708 -9.20 -22.01 -13.12
C PHE A 708 -8.98 -23.33 -13.87
N ARG A 709 -10.02 -24.18 -13.96
CA ARG A 709 -9.97 -25.44 -14.72
C ARG A 709 -9.73 -25.19 -16.20
N GLN A 710 -10.50 -24.29 -16.81
CA GLN A 710 -10.32 -23.92 -18.22
C GLN A 710 -8.91 -23.37 -18.48
N ALA A 711 -8.39 -22.54 -17.57
CA ALA A 711 -7.03 -22.01 -17.70
C ALA A 711 -5.96 -23.11 -17.58
N LEU A 712 -6.12 -24.08 -16.67
CA LEU A 712 -5.18 -25.21 -16.54
C LEU A 712 -5.27 -26.16 -17.74
N GLU A 713 -6.47 -26.45 -18.25
CA GLU A 713 -6.67 -27.24 -19.47
C GLU A 713 -5.98 -26.59 -20.67
N ARG A 714 -6.13 -25.28 -20.85
CA ARG A 714 -5.44 -24.51 -21.89
C ARG A 714 -3.93 -24.58 -21.74
N LEU A 715 -3.41 -24.44 -20.52
CA LEU A 715 -1.99 -24.57 -20.21
C LEU A 715 -1.46 -25.98 -20.56
N MET A 716 -2.24 -27.02 -20.25
CA MET A 716 -1.92 -28.42 -20.57
C MET A 716 -1.96 -28.69 -22.07
N GLN A 717 -2.92 -28.12 -22.81
CA GLN A 717 -3.05 -28.22 -24.27
C GLN A 717 -1.90 -27.51 -24.99
N ARG A 718 -1.51 -26.32 -24.51
CA ARG A 718 -0.44 -25.48 -25.08
C ARG A 718 0.91 -25.67 -24.40
N ASN A 719 1.16 -26.86 -23.86
CA ASN A 719 2.37 -27.14 -23.09
C ASN A 719 3.67 -27.05 -23.91
N THR A 720 3.60 -27.21 -25.24
CA THR A 720 4.73 -27.03 -26.15
C THR A 720 5.08 -25.56 -26.31
N ASP A 721 4.09 -24.67 -26.34
CA ASP A 721 4.28 -23.21 -26.35
C ASP A 721 4.91 -22.74 -25.04
N PHE A 722 4.44 -23.30 -23.92
CA PHE A 722 5.03 -23.09 -22.61
C PHE A 722 6.52 -23.45 -22.62
N ASP A 723 6.86 -24.67 -23.04
CA ASP A 723 8.25 -25.13 -23.08
C ASP A 723 9.11 -24.26 -24.01
N ARG A 724 8.59 -23.85 -25.19
CA ARG A 724 9.31 -22.96 -26.12
C ARG A 724 9.59 -21.59 -25.51
N ALA A 725 8.62 -20.99 -24.84
CA ALA A 725 8.80 -19.71 -24.15
C ALA A 725 9.86 -19.82 -23.06
N PHE A 726 9.79 -20.89 -22.26
CA PHE A 726 10.69 -21.11 -21.14
C PHE A 726 12.12 -21.44 -21.58
N ALA A 727 12.28 -22.13 -22.71
CA ALA A 727 13.57 -22.48 -23.31
C ALA A 727 14.38 -21.25 -23.72
N VAL A 728 13.75 -20.14 -24.14
CA VAL A 728 14.44 -18.87 -24.44
C VAL A 728 15.30 -18.41 -23.26
N TYR A 729 14.84 -18.69 -22.04
CA TYR A 729 15.55 -18.33 -20.83
C TYR A 729 16.49 -19.45 -20.39
N PHE A 730 16.05 -20.71 -20.38
CA PHE A 730 16.75 -21.76 -19.64
C PHE A 730 17.37 -22.88 -20.47
N ALA A 731 17.26 -22.87 -21.80
CA ALA A 731 17.97 -23.85 -22.63
C ALA A 731 19.49 -23.69 -22.44
N GLU A 732 20.20 -24.81 -22.29
CA GLU A 732 21.66 -24.83 -22.35
C GLU A 732 22.10 -24.72 -23.81
N ALA A 733 23.18 -23.98 -24.08
CA ALA A 733 23.85 -24.08 -25.37
C ALA A 733 24.35 -25.53 -25.56
N PRO A 734 24.29 -26.11 -26.77
CA PRO A 734 24.85 -27.44 -26.99
C PRO A 734 26.33 -27.46 -26.60
N ALA A 735 26.75 -28.51 -25.90
CA ALA A 735 28.15 -28.71 -25.53
C ALA A 735 29.05 -28.62 -26.78
N PRO A 736 30.22 -27.96 -26.73
CA PRO A 736 31.13 -27.88 -27.86
C PRO A 736 31.73 -29.28 -28.09
N GLY A 737 31.09 -30.07 -28.94
CA GLY A 737 31.49 -31.46 -29.16
C GLY A 737 30.67 -32.25 -30.17
N ALA A 738 29.98 -31.58 -31.11
CA ALA A 738 29.33 -32.25 -32.24
C ALA A 738 29.01 -31.28 -33.40
N ALA A 739 30.02 -30.63 -33.97
CA ALA A 739 29.99 -30.17 -35.36
C ALA A 739 31.41 -29.81 -35.80
N GLY A 740 31.82 -30.35 -36.95
CA GLY A 740 33.06 -29.98 -37.62
C GLY A 740 33.13 -28.50 -37.98
N ALA A 741 34.36 -28.09 -38.27
CA ALA A 741 34.80 -26.75 -38.62
C ALA A 741 33.81 -25.89 -39.41
N GLY A 742 33.55 -24.68 -38.90
CA GLY A 742 32.83 -23.62 -39.59
C GLY A 742 32.51 -22.50 -38.61
N GLY A 743 33.43 -21.54 -38.47
CA GLY A 743 33.24 -20.39 -37.58
C GLY A 743 32.06 -19.51 -38.02
N THR A 744 31.30 -18.97 -37.06
CA THR A 744 30.55 -17.71 -37.18
C THR A 744 29.99 -17.31 -35.81
N ALA A 745 29.72 -16.01 -35.69
CA ALA A 745 29.51 -15.20 -34.49
C ALA A 745 28.45 -15.65 -33.48
N VAL A 746 28.65 -15.20 -32.23
CA VAL A 746 27.70 -15.20 -31.11
C VAL A 746 26.37 -14.54 -31.53
N PRO A 747 25.20 -15.18 -31.35
CA PRO A 747 23.93 -14.54 -31.65
C PRO A 747 23.54 -13.58 -30.52
N THR A 748 23.42 -12.31 -30.86
CA THR A 748 22.57 -11.35 -30.16
C THR A 748 21.15 -11.89 -30.07
N VAL A 749 20.55 -11.81 -28.88
CA VAL A 749 19.15 -12.16 -28.62
C VAL A 749 18.24 -11.46 -29.65
N PRO A 750 17.45 -12.19 -30.46
CA PRO A 750 16.57 -11.54 -31.43
C PRO A 750 15.44 -10.84 -30.70
N VAL A 751 15.23 -9.57 -31.04
CA VAL A 751 13.98 -8.86 -30.77
C VAL A 751 12.88 -9.59 -31.53
N VAL A 752 12.01 -10.29 -30.82
CA VAL A 752 10.83 -10.93 -31.43
C VAL A 752 9.88 -9.83 -31.88
N ALA A 753 9.59 -9.81 -33.19
CA ALA A 753 8.60 -8.94 -33.80
C ALA A 753 7.19 -9.25 -33.26
N ALA A 754 6.38 -8.19 -33.11
CA ALA A 754 5.08 -8.19 -32.45
C ALA A 754 4.03 -9.11 -33.12
N PRO A 755 3.13 -9.74 -32.34
CA PRO A 755 1.76 -9.92 -32.78
C PRO A 755 1.03 -8.58 -32.64
N THR A 756 0.32 -8.18 -33.69
CA THR A 756 -0.52 -6.99 -33.75
C THR A 756 -1.61 -7.09 -32.68
N LEU A 757 -1.43 -6.37 -31.56
CA LEU A 757 -2.51 -6.14 -30.60
C LEU A 757 -3.49 -5.17 -31.23
N ALA A 758 -4.71 -5.63 -31.52
CA ALA A 758 -5.81 -4.76 -31.87
C ALA A 758 -6.01 -3.72 -30.75
N ALA A 759 -6.01 -2.44 -31.12
CA ALA A 759 -6.23 -1.34 -30.20
C ALA A 759 -7.54 -1.55 -29.43
N SER A 760 -7.46 -1.57 -28.09
CA SER A 760 -8.66 -1.46 -27.26
C SER A 760 -9.33 -0.11 -27.55
N PRO A 761 -10.66 -0.06 -27.77
CA PRO A 761 -11.34 1.21 -27.96
C PRO A 761 -11.27 2.05 -26.67
N PRO A 762 -11.27 3.39 -26.77
CA PRO A 762 -11.24 4.25 -25.60
C PRO A 762 -12.49 4.03 -24.75
N LEU A 763 -12.28 3.92 -23.43
CA LEU A 763 -13.33 3.94 -22.42
C LEU A 763 -14.20 5.19 -22.61
N ALA A 764 -15.43 4.99 -23.09
CA ALA A 764 -16.43 6.03 -23.18
C ALA A 764 -16.74 6.55 -21.77
N ARG A 765 -16.45 7.83 -21.53
CA ARG A 765 -16.98 8.57 -20.39
C ARG A 765 -18.49 8.65 -20.55
N SER A 766 -19.26 8.08 -19.63
CA SER A 766 -20.70 8.28 -19.59
C SER A 766 -21.00 9.74 -19.25
N ALA A 767 -21.37 10.53 -20.27
CA ALA A 767 -22.06 11.79 -20.06
C ALA A 767 -23.52 11.46 -19.69
N GLN A 768 -23.89 11.67 -18.44
CA GLN A 768 -25.29 11.78 -18.05
C GLN A 768 -25.77 13.17 -18.49
N THR A 769 -26.61 13.22 -19.52
CA THR A 769 -27.46 14.38 -19.80
C THR A 769 -28.63 14.40 -18.81
N PRO A 770 -29.01 15.57 -18.27
CA PRO A 770 -30.19 15.70 -17.42
C PRO A 770 -31.44 15.77 -18.30
N THR A 771 -32.44 14.97 -17.97
CA THR A 771 -33.82 15.20 -18.43
C THR A 771 -34.64 15.72 -17.26
N THR A 772 -35.35 16.80 -17.55
CA THR A 772 -36.45 17.43 -16.81
C THR A 772 -37.43 16.45 -16.18
#